data_AF-A0A925EL44-F1
#
_entry.id   AF-A0A925EL44-F1
#
_cell.length_a   1.000
_cell.length_b   1.000
_cell.length_c   1.000
_cell.angle_alpha   90.00
_cell.angle_beta   90.00
_cell.angle_gamma   90.00
#
_symmetry.space_group_name_H-M   'P 1'
#
loop_
_entity.id
_entity.type
_entity.pdbx_description
1 polymer ?
#
loop_
_entity_poly.entity_id
_entity_poly.type
_entity_poly.pdbx_seq_one_letter_code
_entity_poly.pdbx_strand_id
1 'polypeptide(L)'
;MTQPQEYTSAQIDILEGLDHIRMRPAMYIGSTDIGGLHHLAWEIIDNSVDEALAGYCHNIEISLNKDGSLCVTDDGRGIPVDTHPKSGLSTLATVLTTPGAGGKFGSGGYKVTGGLHGVGASVVTALSVWLKAVVWRNGHEYSQDFQVKQFGPLRSRPDTTKHSGTSITFLPDAEIFETVKFDFDTLRSRIRELAFLNAQLRLTLADHRSKEQTQVEFYFEGGISEYVRYMNASKEVLHPEVLFFEGEREGMVVECALQWVKDSENETILSFANNIRTTDGGVHVEGFKSALTRTINTLARKAGKLKEAERLQGEHIREGLTAVISVKLIEPQFEAQTKCRLNSLAVKAVVESTLSERIQEFFDFHPQILAQVVENALKSMRADEEARKAREKVRRKSVLESTTLPGKLADCQNRDPAESEIFLVEGDSAAGSAKMGRDRRFQAILALRGKILNAERVGSEQLYENQALFTIIAALGLRSRREAWDPASLRYHRIVILTDADVDGSHISVLLLTFFYRYRPEIIDAGYVYLAMPPLYKLSIGSGKNASVQYFQSDFALQTHLATLREGQKYELQRFKGLGEMQAEQLWNTTLNPATRTLKQVTIDDAAEAEQIVSMLMGDVVAPRRDWITQNAHLVDWRMVDAH
;
A
#
# COMPACT_ATOMS: atom_id res chain seq x y z
N MET A 1 -8.96 -43.49 -26.73
CA MET A 1 -9.91 -43.51 -25.60
C MET A 1 -9.11 -43.89 -24.37
N THR A 2 -8.77 -42.91 -23.53
CA THR A 2 -8.17 -43.14 -22.22
C THR A 2 -9.21 -43.84 -21.34
N GLN A 3 -8.84 -44.94 -20.69
CA GLN A 3 -9.73 -45.67 -19.80
C GLN A 3 -10.27 -44.72 -18.71
N PRO A 4 -11.57 -44.81 -18.36
CA PRO A 4 -12.13 -43.99 -17.29
C PRO A 4 -11.44 -44.38 -15.98
N GLN A 5 -10.73 -43.43 -15.39
CA GLN A 5 -10.06 -43.61 -14.09
C GLN A 5 -11.16 -43.70 -13.03
N GLU A 6 -11.32 -44.86 -12.38
CA GLU A 6 -12.33 -45.03 -11.33
C GLU A 6 -11.99 -44.14 -10.14
N TYR A 7 -12.87 -43.17 -9.86
CA TYR A 7 -12.81 -42.31 -8.68
C TYR A 7 -13.34 -43.08 -7.47
N THR A 8 -12.43 -43.59 -6.65
CA THR A 8 -12.74 -44.42 -5.47
C THR A 8 -12.39 -43.67 -4.18
N SER A 9 -12.94 -44.12 -3.05
CA SER A 9 -12.68 -43.51 -1.73
C SER A 9 -11.20 -43.49 -1.34
N ALA A 10 -10.37 -44.37 -1.93
CA ALA A 10 -8.93 -44.41 -1.70
C ALA A 10 -8.16 -43.24 -2.37
N GLN A 11 -8.81 -42.47 -3.25
CA GLN A 11 -8.25 -41.26 -3.86
C GLN A 11 -8.64 -39.98 -3.09
N ILE A 12 -9.33 -40.11 -1.96
CA ILE A 12 -9.65 -39.00 -1.06
C ILE A 12 -8.55 -38.93 0.00
N ASP A 13 -7.61 -38.00 -0.18
CA ASP A 13 -6.57 -37.72 0.80
C ASP A 13 -7.10 -36.81 1.92
N ILE A 14 -6.91 -37.23 3.16
CA ILE A 14 -7.18 -36.41 4.35
C ILE A 14 -5.83 -35.84 4.81
N LEU A 15 -5.63 -34.54 4.62
CA LEU A 15 -4.43 -33.84 5.09
C LEU A 15 -4.64 -33.40 6.54
N GLU A 16 -3.92 -34.02 7.47
CA GLU A 16 -4.00 -33.71 8.91
C GLU A 16 -2.97 -32.63 9.32
N GLY A 17 -3.39 -31.75 10.24
CA GLY A 17 -2.50 -30.80 10.90
C GLY A 17 -1.83 -29.79 9.97
N LEU A 18 -0.49 -29.74 10.00
CA LEU A 18 0.31 -28.75 9.28
C LEU A 18 0.48 -29.06 7.78
N ASP A 19 0.14 -30.28 7.34
CA ASP A 19 0.32 -30.71 5.95
C ASP A 19 -0.61 -29.98 4.99
N HIS A 20 -1.83 -29.68 5.42
CA HIS A 20 -2.76 -28.88 4.64
C HIS A 20 -2.23 -27.45 4.42
N ILE A 21 -1.62 -26.87 5.46
CA ILE A 21 -1.03 -25.52 5.39
C ILE A 21 0.13 -25.48 4.39
N ARG A 22 1.05 -26.47 4.43
CA ARG A 22 2.18 -26.54 3.49
C ARG A 22 1.75 -26.82 2.05
N MET A 23 0.68 -27.60 1.84
CA MET A 23 0.17 -27.90 0.49
C MET A 23 -0.57 -26.70 -0.14
N ARG A 24 -1.20 -25.86 0.68
CA ARG A 24 -1.98 -24.69 0.24
C ARG A 24 -1.63 -23.43 1.04
N PRO A 25 -0.37 -22.96 1.01
CA PRO A 25 0.10 -21.84 1.83
C PRO A 25 -0.66 -20.54 1.55
N ALA A 26 -0.93 -20.24 0.28
CA ALA A 26 -1.65 -19.03 -0.14
C ALA A 26 -3.04 -18.88 0.50
N MET A 27 -3.70 -19.97 0.91
CA MET A 27 -4.98 -19.90 1.61
C MET A 27 -4.86 -19.27 3.02
N TYR A 28 -3.68 -19.39 3.63
CA TYR A 28 -3.42 -18.93 5.00
C TYR A 28 -2.69 -17.60 5.05
N ILE A 29 -1.76 -17.35 4.11
CA ILE A 29 -0.90 -16.17 4.08
C ILE A 29 -1.12 -15.28 2.85
N GLY A 30 -2.15 -15.56 2.04
CA GLY A 30 -2.50 -14.80 0.83
C GLY A 30 -1.70 -15.20 -0.40
N SER A 31 -0.38 -15.17 -0.32
CA SER A 31 0.55 -15.44 -1.43
C SER A 31 1.82 -16.16 -0.97
N THR A 32 2.65 -16.62 -1.90
CA THR A 32 3.99 -17.20 -1.65
C THR A 32 5.12 -16.30 -2.15
N ASP A 33 4.79 -15.05 -2.47
CA ASP A 33 5.73 -14.01 -2.85
C ASP A 33 6.28 -13.29 -1.60
N ILE A 34 6.88 -12.11 -1.80
CA ILE A 34 7.42 -11.29 -0.72
C ILE A 34 6.34 -10.84 0.29
N GLY A 35 5.11 -10.61 -0.16
CA GLY A 35 4.01 -10.21 0.73
C GLY A 35 3.63 -11.33 1.69
N GLY A 36 3.52 -12.56 1.18
CA GLY A 36 3.30 -13.75 2.00
C GLY A 36 4.44 -14.03 2.98
N LEU A 37 5.69 -13.78 2.57
CA LEU A 37 6.86 -13.88 3.45
C LEU A 37 6.76 -12.90 4.62
N HIS A 38 6.47 -11.62 4.36
CA HIS A 38 6.28 -10.63 5.42
C HIS A 38 5.07 -10.94 6.30
N HIS A 39 4.03 -11.56 5.75
CA HIS A 39 2.87 -12.01 6.53
C HIS A 39 3.24 -12.98 7.66
N LEU A 40 4.26 -13.84 7.47
CA LEU A 40 4.79 -14.67 8.56
C LEU A 40 5.36 -13.82 9.71
N ALA A 41 6.06 -12.73 9.39
CA ALA A 41 6.59 -11.82 10.39
C ALA A 41 5.46 -11.10 11.14
N TRP A 42 4.43 -10.63 10.42
CA TRP A 42 3.27 -9.97 11.01
C TRP A 42 2.56 -10.86 12.02
N GLU A 43 2.34 -12.13 11.73
CA GLU A 43 1.66 -13.04 12.65
C GLU A 43 2.38 -13.21 13.99
N ILE A 44 3.72 -13.17 14.02
CA ILE A 44 4.48 -13.23 15.27
C ILE A 44 4.51 -11.88 15.96
N ILE A 45 4.76 -10.79 15.23
CA ILE A 45 4.80 -9.42 15.77
C ILE A 45 3.45 -9.05 16.38
N ASP A 46 2.34 -9.33 15.69
CA ASP A 46 0.99 -9.02 16.14
C ASP A 46 0.64 -9.78 17.43
N ASN A 47 1.14 -11.00 17.62
CA ASN A 47 0.98 -11.73 18.89
C ASN A 47 1.70 -11.04 20.06
N SER A 48 2.92 -10.53 19.82
CA SER A 48 3.65 -9.76 20.83
C SER A 48 2.97 -8.40 21.11
N VAL A 49 2.42 -7.75 20.08
CA VAL A 49 1.62 -6.51 20.25
C VAL A 49 0.31 -6.78 20.99
N ASP A 50 -0.32 -7.94 20.81
CA ASP A 50 -1.51 -8.32 21.60
C ASP A 50 -1.19 -8.43 23.11
N GLU A 51 0.04 -8.83 23.50
CA GLU A 51 0.49 -8.77 24.90
C GLU A 51 0.66 -7.33 25.39
N ALA A 52 1.07 -6.41 24.51
CA ALA A 52 1.19 -4.99 24.82
C ALA A 52 -0.20 -4.35 24.99
N LEU A 53 -1.15 -4.68 24.12
CA LEU A 53 -2.56 -4.27 24.24
C LEU A 53 -3.21 -4.76 25.54
N ALA A 54 -2.79 -5.93 26.03
CA ALA A 54 -3.23 -6.46 27.31
C ALA A 54 -2.55 -5.78 28.52
N GLY A 55 -1.56 -4.90 28.29
CA GLY A 55 -0.84 -4.12 29.30
C GLY A 55 0.32 -4.85 29.97
N TYR A 56 0.82 -5.94 29.38
CA TYR A 56 1.90 -6.74 29.97
C TYR A 56 3.24 -6.62 29.26
N CYS A 57 3.26 -6.14 28.02
CA CYS A 57 4.47 -5.96 27.21
C CYS A 57 4.74 -4.47 26.97
N HIS A 58 6.01 -4.08 27.07
CA HIS A 58 6.49 -2.71 26.89
C HIS A 58 7.63 -2.60 25.86
N ASN A 59 8.33 -3.70 25.58
CA ASN A 59 9.44 -3.74 24.65
C ASN A 59 9.31 -4.95 23.72
N ILE A 60 9.39 -4.70 22.40
CA ILE A 60 9.42 -5.73 21.38
C ILE A 60 10.63 -5.49 20.48
N GLU A 61 11.50 -6.48 20.38
CA GLU A 61 12.71 -6.47 19.55
C GLU A 61 12.54 -7.42 18.36
N ILE A 62 12.72 -6.88 17.16
CA ILE A 62 12.69 -7.61 15.89
C ILE A 62 14.10 -7.59 15.30
N SER A 63 14.65 -8.76 14.97
CA SER A 63 15.98 -8.86 14.35
C SER A 63 15.99 -9.74 13.11
N LEU A 64 16.66 -9.24 12.06
CA LEU A 64 16.98 -9.99 10.85
C LEU A 64 18.40 -10.55 10.97
N ASN A 65 18.52 -11.87 11.00
CA ASN A 65 19.78 -12.54 11.25
C ASN A 65 20.56 -12.83 9.95
N LYS A 66 21.87 -13.09 10.10
CA LYS A 66 22.79 -13.36 8.97
C LYS A 66 22.44 -14.61 8.16
N ASP A 67 21.78 -15.57 8.79
CA ASP A 67 21.31 -16.82 8.17
C ASP A 67 19.99 -16.65 7.40
N GLY A 68 19.40 -15.44 7.41
CA GLY A 68 18.11 -15.15 6.80
C GLY A 68 16.91 -15.40 7.72
N SER A 69 17.13 -15.85 8.97
CA SER A 69 16.06 -16.02 9.95
C SER A 69 15.58 -14.67 10.51
N LEU A 70 14.33 -14.65 10.97
CA LEU A 70 13.74 -13.52 11.67
C LEU A 70 13.47 -13.92 13.12
N CYS A 71 13.81 -13.04 14.05
CA CYS A 71 13.54 -13.21 15.47
C CYS A 71 12.64 -12.08 15.97
N VAL A 72 11.64 -12.44 16.78
CA VAL A 72 10.80 -11.49 17.53
C VAL A 72 10.92 -11.86 19.01
N THR A 73 11.26 -10.89 19.83
CA THR A 73 11.38 -11.04 21.28
C THR A 73 10.52 -10.00 21.99
N ASP A 74 9.64 -10.44 22.88
CA ASP A 74 8.82 -9.57 23.72
C ASP A 74 9.11 -9.77 25.21
N ASP A 75 8.76 -8.77 26.01
CA ASP A 75 8.81 -8.80 27.47
C ASP A 75 7.43 -9.04 28.13
N GLY A 76 6.51 -9.71 27.41
CA GLY A 76 5.16 -10.00 27.88
C GLY A 76 5.08 -11.11 28.94
N ARG A 77 3.91 -11.73 29.10
CA ARG A 77 3.69 -12.79 30.11
C ARG A 77 4.38 -14.12 29.80
N GLY A 78 4.77 -14.34 28.54
CA GLY A 78 5.29 -15.62 28.05
C GLY A 78 4.18 -16.63 27.74
N ILE A 79 4.29 -17.31 26.59
CA ILE A 79 3.35 -18.38 26.19
C ILE A 79 3.27 -19.46 27.29
N PRO A 80 2.08 -19.94 27.69
CA PRO A 80 1.99 -21.00 28.70
C PRO A 80 2.74 -22.26 28.28
N VAL A 81 3.45 -22.88 29.23
CA VAL A 81 4.27 -24.08 28.99
C VAL A 81 3.68 -25.33 29.65
N ASP A 82 2.65 -25.16 30.48
CA ASP A 82 1.96 -26.24 31.17
C ASP A 82 1.32 -27.21 30.18
N THR A 83 1.11 -28.46 30.60
CA THR A 83 0.45 -29.47 29.77
C THR A 83 -1.00 -29.06 29.49
N HIS A 84 -1.36 -28.96 28.22
CA HIS A 84 -2.69 -28.57 27.79
C HIS A 84 -3.68 -29.75 27.95
N PRO A 85 -4.85 -29.54 28.59
CA PRO A 85 -5.71 -30.63 29.05
C PRO A 85 -6.33 -31.48 27.95
N LYS A 86 -6.51 -30.94 26.73
CA LYS A 86 -7.10 -31.68 25.60
C LYS A 86 -6.06 -32.35 24.69
N SER A 87 -4.91 -31.71 24.47
CA SER A 87 -3.88 -32.21 23.54
C SER A 87 -2.87 -33.12 24.22
N GLY A 88 -2.70 -33.00 25.55
CA GLY A 88 -1.69 -33.75 26.30
C GLY A 88 -0.24 -33.30 26.04
N LEU A 89 -0.04 -32.31 25.16
CA LEU A 89 1.25 -31.68 24.85
C LEU A 89 1.46 -30.46 25.74
N SER A 90 2.68 -29.90 25.76
CA SER A 90 2.88 -28.56 26.32
C SER A 90 2.00 -27.55 25.59
N THR A 91 1.51 -26.53 26.31
CA THR A 91 0.65 -25.51 25.69
C THR A 91 1.42 -24.76 24.60
N LEU A 92 2.72 -24.51 24.79
CA LEU A 92 3.64 -23.99 23.77
C LEU A 92 3.62 -24.83 22.49
N ALA A 93 3.81 -26.15 22.60
CA ALA A 93 3.77 -27.03 21.43
C ALA A 93 2.38 -27.05 20.78
N THR A 94 1.32 -27.02 21.60
CA THR A 94 -0.07 -27.03 21.11
C THR A 94 -0.35 -25.79 20.26
N VAL A 95 0.02 -24.59 20.73
CA VAL A 95 -0.19 -23.32 19.99
C VAL A 95 0.62 -23.27 18.69
N LEU A 96 1.84 -23.84 18.68
CA LEU A 96 2.72 -23.81 17.51
C LEU A 96 2.45 -24.93 16.50
N THR A 97 1.73 -25.99 16.86
CA THR A 97 1.56 -27.15 15.97
C THR A 97 0.11 -27.51 15.67
N THR A 98 -0.86 -26.98 16.42
CA THR A 98 -2.28 -27.27 16.24
C THR A 98 -3.01 -26.06 15.65
N PRO A 99 -3.44 -26.11 14.38
CA PRO A 99 -4.25 -25.06 13.79
C PRO A 99 -5.53 -24.80 14.60
N GLY A 100 -5.84 -23.53 14.88
CA GLY A 100 -7.01 -23.16 15.68
C GLY A 100 -6.82 -23.35 17.19
N ALA A 101 -5.60 -23.61 17.67
CA ALA A 101 -5.28 -23.59 19.09
C ALA A 101 -4.77 -22.20 19.50
N GLY A 102 -5.56 -21.50 20.33
CA GLY A 102 -5.16 -20.20 20.86
C GLY A 102 -6.01 -19.75 22.04
N GLY A 103 -5.42 -18.91 22.90
CA GLY A 103 -6.14 -18.28 24.03
C GLY A 103 -7.12 -17.17 23.62
N LYS A 104 -7.28 -16.93 22.31
CA LYS A 104 -8.03 -15.82 21.71
C LYS A 104 -9.52 -16.16 21.44
N PHE A 105 -9.94 -17.40 21.68
CA PHE A 105 -11.31 -17.88 21.43
C PHE A 105 -12.24 -17.88 22.65
N GLY A 106 -11.78 -17.42 23.81
CA GLY A 106 -12.55 -17.42 25.05
C GLY A 106 -12.36 -16.14 25.86
N SER A 107 -13.29 -15.85 26.76
CA SER A 107 -13.37 -14.62 27.56
C SER A 107 -12.24 -14.39 28.58
N GLY A 108 -11.22 -15.26 28.63
CA GLY A 108 -10.22 -15.28 29.72
C GLY A 108 -8.78 -14.89 29.36
N GLY A 109 -8.38 -14.92 28.09
CA GLY A 109 -6.96 -14.74 27.70
C GLY A 109 -6.57 -13.30 27.34
N TYR A 110 -7.43 -12.63 26.55
CA TYR A 110 -7.26 -11.27 26.05
C TYR A 110 -8.62 -10.59 25.92
N LYS A 111 -8.70 -9.30 26.26
CA LYS A 111 -9.94 -8.50 26.16
C LYS A 111 -10.14 -7.92 24.75
N VAL A 112 -9.04 -7.64 24.04
CA VAL A 112 -8.99 -7.09 22.67
C VAL A 112 -7.79 -7.72 21.97
N THR A 113 -7.95 -8.28 20.77
CA THR A 113 -6.84 -8.87 19.98
C THR A 113 -7.01 -8.63 18.49
N GLY A 114 -5.90 -8.41 17.77
CA GLY A 114 -5.90 -8.41 16.30
C GLY A 114 -6.01 -9.81 15.68
N GLY A 115 -5.45 -10.82 16.37
CA GLY A 115 -5.49 -12.21 15.92
C GLY A 115 -6.83 -12.91 16.23
N LEU A 116 -7.65 -13.19 15.21
CA LEU A 116 -8.98 -13.79 15.39
C LEU A 116 -9.02 -15.32 15.27
N HIS A 117 -8.10 -15.91 14.52
CA HIS A 117 -8.28 -17.27 14.00
C HIS A 117 -7.40 -18.32 14.68
N GLY A 118 -6.49 -17.94 15.57
CA GLY A 118 -5.63 -18.90 16.29
C GLY A 118 -4.80 -19.84 15.40
N VAL A 119 -4.53 -19.45 14.15
CA VAL A 119 -3.75 -20.24 13.19
C VAL A 119 -2.36 -19.65 12.94
N GLY A 120 -2.16 -18.36 13.21
CA GLY A 120 -0.96 -17.59 12.85
C GLY A 120 0.37 -18.27 13.19
N ALA A 121 0.64 -18.48 14.48
CA ALA A 121 1.89 -19.07 14.94
C ALA A 121 2.11 -20.51 14.43
N SER A 122 1.03 -21.27 14.25
CA SER A 122 1.10 -22.61 13.65
C SER A 122 1.41 -22.59 12.15
N VAL A 123 0.93 -21.59 11.42
CA VAL A 123 1.25 -21.36 10.00
C VAL A 123 2.73 -21.00 9.86
N VAL A 124 3.25 -20.13 10.72
CA VAL A 124 4.69 -19.79 10.73
C VAL A 124 5.53 -21.05 10.96
N THR A 125 5.12 -21.91 11.89
CA THR A 125 5.81 -23.17 12.15
C THR A 125 5.74 -24.12 10.94
N ALA A 126 4.59 -24.23 10.28
CA ALA A 126 4.41 -25.08 9.10
C ALA A 126 5.25 -24.62 7.90
N LEU A 127 5.36 -23.31 7.69
CA LEU A 127 6.00 -22.70 6.52
C LEU A 127 7.48 -22.34 6.76
N SER A 128 8.06 -22.81 7.87
CA SER A 128 9.48 -22.64 8.20
C SER A 128 10.24 -23.97 8.12
N VAL A 129 11.52 -23.91 7.76
CA VAL A 129 12.45 -25.06 7.84
C VAL A 129 12.62 -25.49 9.29
N TRP A 130 12.81 -24.49 10.16
CA TRP A 130 12.89 -24.65 11.60
C TRP A 130 12.34 -23.41 12.30
N LEU A 131 11.85 -23.60 13.52
CA LEU A 131 11.45 -22.55 14.44
C LEU A 131 11.98 -22.89 15.83
N LYS A 132 12.52 -21.89 16.52
CA LYS A 132 12.97 -22.00 17.91
C LYS A 132 12.14 -21.06 18.76
N ALA A 133 11.50 -21.61 19.78
CA ALA A 133 10.77 -20.84 20.78
C ALA A 133 11.53 -20.89 22.11
N VAL A 134 11.74 -19.71 22.71
CA VAL A 134 12.26 -19.53 24.06
C VAL A 134 11.23 -18.76 24.86
N VAL A 135 10.86 -19.25 26.03
CA VAL A 135 9.87 -18.63 26.90
C VAL A 135 10.48 -18.42 28.28
N TRP A 136 10.39 -17.19 28.78
CA TRP A 136 10.78 -16.85 30.13
C TRP A 136 9.53 -16.66 30.98
N ARG A 137 9.33 -17.54 31.97
CA ARG A 137 8.15 -17.50 32.84
C ARG A 137 8.45 -18.15 34.19
N ASN A 138 7.94 -17.56 35.26
CA ASN A 138 8.11 -18.04 36.64
C ASN A 138 9.60 -18.28 37.02
N GLY A 139 10.51 -17.41 36.57
CA GLY A 139 11.94 -17.53 36.85
C GLY A 139 12.67 -18.67 36.11
N HIS A 140 12.03 -19.29 35.13
CA HIS A 140 12.58 -20.38 34.33
C HIS A 140 12.68 -19.97 32.85
N GLU A 141 13.73 -20.43 32.18
CA GLU A 141 13.85 -20.40 30.72
C GLU A 141 13.41 -21.76 30.17
N TYR A 142 12.39 -21.74 29.31
CA TYR A 142 11.94 -22.90 28.55
C TYR A 142 12.35 -22.73 27.10
N SER A 143 12.90 -23.78 26.48
CA SER A 143 13.25 -23.75 25.06
C SER A 143 12.77 -25.00 24.34
N GLN A 144 12.25 -24.81 23.13
CA GLN A 144 11.77 -25.88 22.29
C GLN A 144 12.10 -25.58 20.82
N ASP A 145 12.68 -26.57 20.15
CA ASP A 145 13.03 -26.50 18.73
C ASP A 145 11.97 -27.28 17.93
N PHE A 146 11.53 -26.68 16.83
CA PHE A 146 10.53 -27.21 15.90
C PHE A 146 11.17 -27.32 14.52
N GLN A 147 10.87 -28.41 13.83
CA GLN A 147 11.22 -28.67 12.44
C GLN A 147 9.94 -29.10 11.71
N VAL A 148 10.01 -29.21 10.38
CA VAL A 148 8.88 -29.66 9.57
C VAL A 148 8.31 -30.98 10.12
N LYS A 149 7.08 -30.91 10.65
CA LYS A 149 6.30 -32.03 11.24
C LYS A 149 6.85 -32.64 12.54
N GLN A 150 7.91 -32.11 13.14
CA GLN A 150 8.52 -32.67 14.35
C GLN A 150 8.94 -31.57 15.33
N PHE A 151 8.94 -31.88 16.63
CA PHE A 151 9.49 -30.97 17.63
C PHE A 151 10.28 -31.74 18.69
N GLY A 152 11.34 -31.11 19.17
CA GLY A 152 12.16 -31.64 20.26
C GLY A 152 11.45 -31.55 21.62
N PRO A 153 11.99 -32.22 22.66
CA PRO A 153 11.45 -32.11 24.00
C PRO A 153 11.58 -30.68 24.53
N LEU A 154 10.61 -30.26 25.35
CA LEU A 154 10.66 -28.99 26.07
C LEU A 154 11.82 -29.03 27.08
N ARG A 155 12.83 -28.18 26.88
CA ARG A 155 13.97 -28.07 27.79
C ARG A 155 13.69 -26.94 28.77
N SER A 156 13.90 -27.19 30.06
CA SER A 156 13.75 -26.17 31.12
C SER A 156 15.10 -25.92 31.79
N ARG A 157 15.40 -24.65 32.06
CA ARG A 157 16.54 -24.19 32.85
C ARG A 157 16.02 -23.29 33.98
N PRO A 158 16.14 -23.72 35.25
CA PRO A 158 15.70 -22.92 36.40
C PRO A 158 16.66 -21.76 36.70
N ASP A 159 16.13 -20.70 37.32
CA ASP A 159 16.84 -19.52 37.86
C ASP A 159 17.73 -18.75 36.87
N THR A 160 17.41 -18.79 35.59
CA THR A 160 18.19 -18.11 34.55
C THR A 160 17.86 -16.62 34.41
N THR A 161 16.68 -16.18 34.86
CA THR A 161 16.23 -14.81 34.60
C THR A 161 15.15 -14.31 35.58
N LYS A 162 15.10 -12.98 35.74
CA LYS A 162 14.02 -12.25 36.45
C LYS A 162 12.98 -11.63 35.52
N HIS A 163 13.19 -11.71 34.21
CA HIS A 163 12.28 -11.16 33.20
C HIS A 163 11.30 -12.25 32.71
N SER A 164 10.14 -11.82 32.23
CA SER A 164 9.19 -12.66 31.51
C SER A 164 9.19 -12.29 30.04
N GLY A 165 8.72 -13.19 29.18
CA GLY A 165 8.61 -12.91 27.75
C GLY A 165 8.64 -14.14 26.87
N THR A 166 8.54 -13.91 25.57
CA THR A 166 8.68 -14.94 24.53
C THR A 166 9.65 -14.46 23.48
N SER A 167 10.54 -15.34 23.02
CA SER A 167 11.36 -15.15 21.82
C SER A 167 11.06 -16.26 20.82
N ILE A 168 10.67 -15.87 19.60
CA ILE A 168 10.41 -16.78 18.50
C ILE A 168 11.38 -16.43 17.37
N THR A 169 12.22 -17.38 17.00
CA THR A 169 13.12 -17.29 15.86
C THR A 169 12.74 -18.33 14.81
N PHE A 170 12.56 -17.94 13.55
CA PHE A 170 12.20 -18.88 12.49
C PHE A 170 12.92 -18.59 11.17
N LEU A 171 13.16 -19.65 10.41
CA LEU A 171 13.73 -19.57 9.06
C LEU A 171 12.68 -20.02 8.03
N PRO A 172 12.18 -19.11 7.17
CA PRO A 172 11.20 -19.44 6.13
C PRO A 172 11.72 -20.52 5.16
N ASP A 173 10.80 -21.34 4.65
CA ASP A 173 11.14 -22.44 3.74
C ASP A 173 11.27 -21.99 2.28
N ALA A 174 12.48 -22.06 1.74
CA ALA A 174 12.80 -21.69 0.36
C ALA A 174 12.18 -22.62 -0.70
N GLU A 175 11.66 -23.79 -0.31
CA GLU A 175 10.88 -24.65 -1.23
C GLU A 175 9.46 -24.12 -1.45
N ILE A 176 8.94 -23.30 -0.52
CA ILE A 176 7.58 -22.76 -0.57
C ILE A 176 7.55 -21.34 -1.12
N PHE A 177 8.50 -20.50 -0.71
CA PHE A 177 8.53 -19.08 -1.07
C PHE A 177 9.41 -18.81 -2.29
N GLU A 178 8.99 -17.87 -3.13
CA GLU A 178 9.80 -17.40 -4.27
C GLU A 178 11.08 -16.68 -3.81
N THR A 179 11.00 -16.02 -2.65
CA THR A 179 12.12 -15.36 -1.97
C THR A 179 12.01 -15.56 -0.47
N VAL A 180 13.14 -15.76 0.20
CA VAL A 180 13.24 -15.81 1.67
C VAL A 180 13.94 -14.58 2.25
N LYS A 181 14.15 -13.55 1.43
CA LYS A 181 14.78 -12.30 1.86
C LYS A 181 13.71 -11.30 2.31
N PHE A 182 13.63 -11.09 3.62
CA PHE A 182 12.80 -10.03 4.19
C PHE A 182 13.27 -8.64 3.72
N ASP A 183 12.36 -7.83 3.21
CA ASP A 183 12.63 -6.41 2.97
C ASP A 183 12.65 -5.62 4.30
N PHE A 184 13.72 -4.87 4.53
CA PHE A 184 13.89 -4.10 5.78
C PHE A 184 13.00 -2.86 5.82
N ASP A 185 12.80 -2.19 4.68
CA ASP A 185 12.04 -0.94 4.62
C ASP A 185 10.54 -1.19 4.82
N THR A 186 10.01 -2.28 4.26
CA THR A 186 8.64 -2.75 4.53
C THR A 186 8.43 -3.06 6.02
N LEU A 187 9.35 -3.83 6.63
CA LEU A 187 9.31 -4.11 8.08
C LEU A 187 9.37 -2.82 8.91
N ARG A 188 10.29 -1.92 8.58
CA ARG A 188 10.46 -0.64 9.25
C ARG A 188 9.18 0.20 9.19
N SER A 189 8.55 0.29 8.03
CA SER A 189 7.33 1.09 7.82
C SER A 189 6.19 0.59 8.70
N ARG A 190 5.92 -0.73 8.69
CA ARG A 190 4.86 -1.35 9.50
C ARG A 190 5.15 -1.31 11.00
N ILE A 191 6.39 -1.54 11.42
CA ILE A 191 6.78 -1.48 12.85
C ILE A 191 6.61 -0.06 13.39
N ARG A 192 6.96 0.96 12.60
CA ARG A 192 6.71 2.36 12.96
C ARG A 192 5.22 2.65 13.11
N GLU A 193 4.39 2.16 12.19
CA GLU A 193 2.93 2.27 12.29
C GLU A 193 2.39 1.63 13.57
N LEU A 194 2.85 0.41 13.91
CA LEU A 194 2.48 -0.26 15.16
C LEU A 194 2.91 0.52 16.40
N ALA A 195 4.07 1.17 16.38
CA ALA A 195 4.54 2.02 17.47
C ALA A 195 3.67 3.27 17.66
N PHE A 196 3.12 3.84 16.58
CA PHE A 196 2.16 4.93 16.69
C PHE A 196 0.81 4.49 17.25
N LEU A 197 0.34 3.29 16.88
CA LEU A 197 -0.95 2.76 17.33
C LEU A 197 -0.94 2.32 18.81
N ASN A 198 0.25 1.98 19.33
CA ASN A 198 0.43 1.54 20.71
C ASN A 198 1.32 2.55 21.44
N ALA A 199 0.68 3.58 22.01
CA ALA A 199 1.40 4.59 22.79
C ALA A 199 2.23 3.93 23.89
N GLN A 200 3.46 4.42 24.09
CA GLN A 200 4.42 3.94 25.08
C GLN A 200 4.95 2.51 24.85
N LEU A 201 4.71 1.89 23.68
CA LEU A 201 5.34 0.64 23.28
C LEU A 201 6.68 0.93 22.57
N ARG A 202 7.78 0.38 23.07
CA ARG A 202 9.08 0.44 22.40
C ARG A 202 9.19 -0.71 21.40
N LEU A 203 9.43 -0.37 20.14
CA LEU A 203 9.66 -1.31 19.06
C LEU A 203 11.03 -1.07 18.44
N THR A 204 11.86 -2.11 18.39
CA THR A 204 13.21 -2.05 17.82
C THR A 204 13.31 -2.99 16.63
N LEU A 205 13.85 -2.51 15.51
CA LEU A 205 14.16 -3.33 14.34
C LEU A 205 15.67 -3.25 14.06
N ALA A 206 16.34 -4.40 14.04
CA ALA A 206 17.75 -4.53 13.74
C ALA A 206 18.01 -5.43 12.53
N ASP A 207 18.86 -4.98 11.59
CA ASP A 207 19.35 -5.78 10.47
C ASP A 207 20.82 -6.16 10.69
N HIS A 208 21.05 -7.45 10.91
CA HIS A 208 22.39 -8.01 11.10
C HIS A 208 22.98 -8.64 9.83
N ARG A 209 22.29 -8.56 8.68
CA ARG A 209 22.73 -9.18 7.41
C ARG A 209 23.89 -8.41 6.77
N SER A 210 23.89 -7.08 6.89
CA SER A 210 24.96 -6.20 6.40
C SER A 210 26.13 -6.09 7.39
N LYS A 211 27.30 -5.65 6.90
CA LYS A 211 28.46 -5.36 7.75
C LYS A 211 28.24 -4.11 8.61
N GLU A 212 27.57 -3.13 8.06
CA GLU A 212 27.02 -1.99 8.80
C GLU A 212 25.67 -2.44 9.35
N GLN A 213 25.61 -2.73 10.65
CA GLN A 213 24.36 -3.11 11.30
C GLN A 213 23.45 -1.89 11.35
N THR A 214 22.27 -2.00 10.78
CA THR A 214 21.27 -0.93 10.80
C THR A 214 20.27 -1.23 11.90
N GLN A 215 20.12 -0.33 12.86
CA GLN A 215 19.15 -0.45 13.94
C GLN A 215 18.29 0.81 13.98
N VAL A 216 16.98 0.62 14.07
CA VAL A 216 16.00 1.68 14.27
C VAL A 216 15.15 1.37 15.49
N GLU A 217 14.85 2.39 16.28
CA GLU A 217 13.99 2.30 17.46
C GLU A 217 12.83 3.28 17.30
N PHE A 218 11.63 2.81 17.62
CA PHE A 218 10.40 3.59 17.61
C PHE A 218 9.77 3.56 19.00
N TYR A 219 9.50 4.75 19.54
CA TYR A 219 8.81 4.94 20.81
C TYR A 219 8.07 6.29 20.74
N PHE A 220 6.75 6.26 20.87
CA PHE A 220 5.89 7.44 20.75
C PHE A 220 4.95 7.53 21.95
N GLU A 221 4.95 8.66 22.65
CA GLU A 221 4.13 8.87 23.85
C GLU A 221 2.73 9.37 23.49
N GLY A 222 2.62 10.22 22.46
CA GLY A 222 1.37 10.79 21.98
C GLY A 222 0.61 9.90 20.98
N GLY A 223 1.09 8.67 20.74
CA GLY A 223 0.44 7.65 19.92
C GLY A 223 -0.02 8.17 18.55
N ILE A 224 -1.29 7.92 18.20
CA ILE A 224 -1.86 8.30 16.90
C ILE A 224 -1.85 9.81 16.63
N SER A 225 -1.74 10.66 17.66
CA SER A 225 -1.59 12.10 17.46
C SER A 225 -0.24 12.46 16.85
N GLU A 226 0.82 11.76 17.28
CA GLU A 226 2.14 11.90 16.66
C GLU A 226 2.17 11.32 15.25
N TYR A 227 1.35 10.30 14.98
CA TYR A 227 1.22 9.77 13.63
C TYR A 227 0.65 10.80 12.66
N VAL A 228 -0.40 11.54 13.06
CA VAL A 228 -0.94 12.64 12.25
C VAL A 228 0.12 13.74 12.03
N ARG A 229 0.91 14.10 13.06
CA ARG A 229 2.02 15.06 12.90
C ARG A 229 3.08 14.55 11.93
N TYR A 230 3.41 13.26 12.01
CA TYR A 230 4.37 12.62 11.13
C TYR A 230 3.90 12.67 9.67
N MET A 231 2.62 12.33 9.41
CA MET A 231 2.01 12.40 8.08
C MET A 231 1.95 13.82 7.52
N ASN A 232 1.76 14.82 8.40
CA ASN A 232 1.71 16.23 8.03
C ASN A 232 3.07 16.93 8.06
N ALA A 233 4.17 16.25 8.36
CA ALA A 233 5.49 16.87 8.51
C ALA A 233 5.98 17.57 7.23
N SER A 234 5.54 17.10 6.05
CA SER A 234 5.84 17.69 4.74
C SER A 234 4.75 18.63 4.22
N LYS A 235 3.73 18.96 5.02
CA LYS A 235 2.56 19.75 4.63
C LYS A 235 2.45 21.00 5.51
N GLU A 236 1.88 22.09 4.99
CA GLU A 236 1.58 23.26 5.81
C GLU A 236 0.26 23.05 6.57
N VAL A 237 0.29 23.10 7.89
CA VAL A 237 -0.91 22.85 8.71
C VAL A 237 -1.82 24.07 8.81
N LEU A 238 -3.15 23.86 8.83
CA LEU A 238 -4.14 24.94 8.99
C LEU A 238 -4.09 25.53 10.40
N HIS A 239 -3.94 24.66 11.40
CA HIS A 239 -3.79 24.99 12.81
C HIS A 239 -2.71 24.11 13.45
N PRO A 240 -2.00 24.61 14.48
CA PRO A 240 -0.86 23.90 15.07
C PRO A 240 -1.27 22.67 15.90
N GLU A 241 -2.45 22.71 16.53
CA GLU A 241 -2.92 21.64 17.42
C GLU A 241 -3.41 20.42 16.63
N VAL A 242 -2.99 19.21 17.01
CA VAL A 242 -3.63 17.98 16.52
C VAL A 242 -4.78 17.65 17.45
N LEU A 243 -5.96 17.47 16.88
CA LEU A 243 -7.17 17.14 17.64
C LEU A 243 -7.13 15.66 17.95
N PHE A 244 -7.15 15.31 19.23
CA PHE A 244 -7.18 13.93 19.71
C PHE A 244 -8.45 13.68 20.51
N PHE A 245 -9.13 12.60 20.19
CA PHE A 245 -10.39 12.19 20.81
C PHE A 245 -10.29 10.73 21.23
N GLU A 246 -10.68 10.48 22.47
CA GLU A 246 -10.76 9.14 23.04
C GLU A 246 -12.12 8.94 23.74
N GLY A 247 -12.65 7.73 23.62
CA GLY A 247 -13.76 7.30 24.45
C GLY A 247 -13.98 5.79 24.43
N GLU A 248 -14.50 5.27 25.54
CA GLU A 248 -14.91 3.87 25.69
C GLU A 248 -16.42 3.79 25.87
N ARG A 249 -17.08 2.98 25.03
CA ARG A 249 -18.52 2.68 25.17
C ARG A 249 -18.75 1.23 24.77
N GLU A 250 -19.63 0.55 25.51
CA GLU A 250 -20.02 -0.85 25.22
C GLU A 250 -18.81 -1.82 25.12
N GLY A 251 -17.73 -1.55 25.86
CA GLY A 251 -16.49 -2.34 25.82
C GLY A 251 -15.64 -2.14 24.57
N MET A 252 -15.97 -1.13 23.75
CA MET A 252 -15.20 -0.70 22.58
C MET A 252 -14.47 0.61 22.90
N VAL A 253 -13.17 0.67 22.59
CA VAL A 253 -12.40 1.92 22.70
C VAL A 253 -12.26 2.52 21.31
N VAL A 254 -12.55 3.81 21.20
CA VAL A 254 -12.42 4.59 19.97
C VAL A 254 -11.40 5.69 20.22
N GLU A 255 -10.33 5.67 19.43
CA GLU A 255 -9.30 6.70 19.41
C GLU A 255 -9.29 7.35 18.01
N CYS A 256 -9.28 8.67 17.96
CA CYS A 256 -9.21 9.41 16.71
C CYS A 256 -8.31 10.63 16.85
N ALA A 257 -7.31 10.73 15.98
CA ALA A 257 -6.50 11.92 15.82
C ALA A 257 -6.77 12.55 14.46
N LEU A 258 -6.88 13.87 14.39
CA LEU A 258 -7.09 14.57 13.13
C LEU A 258 -6.49 15.98 13.11
N GLN A 259 -6.11 16.42 11.91
CA GLN A 259 -5.59 17.77 11.67
C GLN A 259 -5.83 18.16 10.21
N TRP A 260 -6.23 19.41 10.00
CA TRP A 260 -6.35 19.97 8.65
C TRP A 260 -5.03 20.60 8.19
N VAL A 261 -4.71 20.40 6.92
CA VAL A 261 -3.61 21.06 6.21
C VAL A 261 -4.17 22.13 5.27
N LYS A 262 -3.35 23.14 4.98
CA LYS A 262 -3.66 24.19 4.02
C LYS A 262 -3.45 23.68 2.61
N ASP A 263 -4.18 24.29 1.67
CA ASP A 263 -3.97 24.17 0.23
C ASP A 263 -3.87 22.72 -0.29
N SER A 264 -4.51 21.78 0.42
CA SER A 264 -4.62 20.39 0.02
C SER A 264 -6.08 20.05 -0.21
N GLU A 265 -6.39 19.58 -1.41
CA GLU A 265 -7.75 19.15 -1.78
C GLU A 265 -8.04 17.70 -1.37
N ASN A 266 -7.06 17.00 -0.78
CA ASN A 266 -7.12 15.57 -0.52
C ASN A 266 -7.49 15.29 0.93
N GLU A 267 -8.33 14.27 1.16
CA GLU A 267 -8.47 13.66 2.47
C GLU A 267 -7.51 12.46 2.58
N THR A 268 -6.81 12.35 3.71
CA THR A 268 -6.01 11.17 4.08
C THR A 268 -6.61 10.59 5.35
N ILE A 269 -7.34 9.48 5.24
CA ILE A 269 -7.95 8.81 6.40
C ILE A 269 -7.33 7.43 6.54
N LEU A 270 -6.54 7.25 7.59
CA LEU A 270 -6.03 5.94 7.99
C LEU A 270 -6.97 5.35 9.03
N SER A 271 -7.30 4.07 8.86
CA SER A 271 -8.26 3.41 9.73
C SER A 271 -7.76 2.04 10.17
N PHE A 272 -7.98 1.74 11.44
CA PHE A 272 -7.47 0.56 12.11
C PHE A 272 -8.54 -0.06 13.00
N ALA A 273 -8.59 -1.39 13.01
CA ALA A 273 -9.36 -2.17 13.96
C ALA A 273 -8.43 -3.17 14.64
N ASN A 274 -8.26 -3.07 15.96
CA ASN A 274 -7.33 -3.90 16.74
C ASN A 274 -5.90 -3.92 16.16
N ASN A 275 -5.35 -2.73 15.86
CA ASN A 275 -4.04 -2.53 15.22
C ASN A 275 -3.88 -3.10 13.79
N ILE A 276 -4.96 -3.65 13.22
CA ILE A 276 -5.00 -4.12 11.84
C ILE A 276 -5.53 -3.00 10.97
N ARG A 277 -4.81 -2.72 9.89
CA ARG A 277 -5.18 -1.68 8.94
C ARG A 277 -6.38 -2.11 8.12
N THR A 278 -7.41 -1.29 8.10
CA THR A 278 -8.59 -1.47 7.24
C THR A 278 -8.44 -0.60 6.01
N THR A 279 -7.74 -1.11 4.98
CA THR A 279 -7.41 -0.38 3.75
C THR A 279 -8.65 0.12 3.00
N ASP A 280 -9.73 -0.67 3.03
CA ASP A 280 -10.98 -0.37 2.33
C ASP A 280 -11.97 0.37 3.26
N GLY A 281 -11.51 0.71 4.47
CA GLY A 281 -12.28 1.35 5.52
C GLY A 281 -13.30 0.40 6.15
N GLY A 282 -14.54 0.84 6.27
CA GLY A 282 -15.61 0.08 6.91
C GLY A 282 -16.56 0.95 7.71
N VAL A 283 -17.37 0.27 8.52
CA VAL A 283 -18.45 0.90 9.30
C VAL A 283 -17.97 1.95 10.31
N HIS A 284 -16.76 1.82 10.85
CA HIS A 284 -16.10 2.79 11.73
C HIS A 284 -15.72 4.08 10.97
N VAL A 285 -15.21 3.96 9.75
CA VAL A 285 -14.88 5.11 8.90
C VAL A 285 -16.14 5.85 8.46
N GLU A 286 -17.20 5.12 8.09
CA GLU A 286 -18.50 5.72 7.77
C GLU A 286 -19.08 6.48 8.96
N GLY A 287 -18.97 5.90 10.17
CA GLY A 287 -19.41 6.54 11.40
C GLY A 287 -18.63 7.83 11.68
N PHE A 288 -17.30 7.80 11.56
CA PHE A 288 -16.45 8.98 11.66
C PHE A 288 -16.86 10.07 10.67
N LYS A 289 -16.99 9.73 9.37
CA LYS A 289 -17.35 10.69 8.30
C LYS A 289 -18.70 11.34 8.59
N SER A 290 -19.67 10.57 9.07
CA SER A 290 -21.02 11.04 9.41
C SER A 290 -21.01 11.95 10.64
N ALA A 291 -20.31 11.55 11.70
CA ALA A 291 -20.17 12.32 12.94
C ALA A 291 -19.51 13.67 12.72
N LEU A 292 -18.38 13.69 12.01
CA LEU A 292 -17.64 14.92 11.71
C LEU A 292 -18.50 15.89 10.91
N THR A 293 -19.15 15.41 9.84
CA THR A 293 -20.00 16.22 8.96
C THR A 293 -21.18 16.84 9.73
N ARG A 294 -21.89 16.04 10.54
CA ARG A 294 -23.06 16.50 11.30
C ARG A 294 -22.67 17.51 12.38
N THR A 295 -21.60 17.22 13.12
CA THR A 295 -21.17 18.04 14.26
C THR A 295 -20.66 19.40 13.79
N ILE A 296 -19.81 19.44 12.76
CA ILE A 296 -19.30 20.71 12.21
C ILE A 296 -20.42 21.56 11.62
N ASN A 297 -21.37 20.99 10.87
CA ASN A 297 -22.52 21.76 10.36
C ASN A 297 -23.36 22.35 11.51
N THR A 298 -23.58 21.59 12.58
CA THR A 298 -24.36 22.04 13.76
C THR A 298 -23.64 23.18 14.47
N LEU A 299 -22.34 23.04 14.72
CA LEU A 299 -21.51 24.05 15.36
C LEU A 299 -21.36 25.31 14.51
N ALA A 300 -21.17 25.17 13.20
CA ALA A 300 -21.06 26.29 12.26
C ALA A 300 -22.33 27.15 12.21
N ARG A 301 -23.51 26.52 12.29
CA ARG A 301 -24.81 27.21 12.39
C ARG A 301 -24.96 27.91 13.73
N LYS A 302 -24.64 27.24 14.84
CA LYS A 302 -24.68 27.81 16.20
C LYS A 302 -23.75 29.03 16.32
N ALA A 303 -22.61 29.01 15.65
CA ALA A 303 -21.65 30.12 15.59
C ALA A 303 -22.02 31.23 14.59
N GLY A 304 -23.12 31.10 13.83
CA GLY A 304 -23.55 32.08 12.82
C GLY A 304 -22.61 32.19 11.61
N LYS A 305 -21.73 31.20 11.40
CA LYS A 305 -20.73 31.18 10.31
C LYS A 305 -21.27 30.55 9.02
N LEU A 306 -22.37 29.81 9.11
CA LEU A 306 -23.06 29.19 7.99
C LEU A 306 -24.48 29.75 7.90
N LYS A 307 -24.91 30.20 6.71
CA LYS A 307 -26.29 30.67 6.51
C LYS A 307 -27.27 29.50 6.57
N GLU A 308 -28.52 29.76 6.95
CA GLU A 308 -29.61 28.75 7.00
C GLU A 308 -29.76 27.94 5.69
N ALA A 309 -29.58 28.58 4.54
CA ALA A 309 -29.70 27.94 3.22
C ALA A 309 -28.44 27.19 2.76
N GLU A 310 -27.28 27.44 3.38
CA GLU A 310 -26.01 26.83 3.01
C GLU A 310 -25.81 25.52 3.81
N ARG A 311 -25.38 24.45 3.13
CA ARG A 311 -25.06 23.17 3.77
C ARG A 311 -23.73 22.68 3.26
N LEU A 312 -22.77 22.54 4.18
CA LEU A 312 -21.48 21.94 3.86
C LEU A 312 -21.67 20.43 3.69
N GLN A 313 -21.31 19.92 2.52
CA GLN A 313 -21.23 18.49 2.29
C GLN A 313 -20.02 17.92 3.04
N GLY A 314 -20.06 16.61 3.33
CA GLY A 314 -18.97 15.97 4.08
C GLY A 314 -17.62 16.08 3.40
N GLU A 315 -17.59 16.06 2.06
CA GLU A 315 -16.37 16.23 1.27
C GLU A 315 -15.73 17.61 1.47
N HIS A 316 -16.53 18.67 1.57
CA HIS A 316 -16.02 20.03 1.81
C HIS A 316 -15.34 20.17 3.17
N ILE A 317 -15.84 19.44 4.16
CA ILE A 317 -15.32 19.48 5.53
C ILE A 317 -14.03 18.66 5.65
N ARG A 318 -13.90 17.59 4.87
CA ARG A 318 -12.74 16.70 4.90
C ARG A 318 -11.64 17.10 3.91
N GLU A 319 -11.83 18.18 3.17
CA GLU A 319 -10.79 18.71 2.29
C GLU A 319 -9.57 19.13 3.11
N GLY A 320 -8.40 18.56 2.77
CA GLY A 320 -7.16 18.76 3.50
C GLY A 320 -7.12 18.08 4.87
N LEU A 321 -8.04 17.17 5.16
CA LEU A 321 -8.07 16.45 6.43
C LEU A 321 -7.10 15.27 6.42
N THR A 322 -6.17 15.24 7.36
CA THR A 322 -5.44 14.03 7.73
C THR A 322 -5.98 13.50 9.04
N ALA A 323 -6.48 12.26 9.03
CA ALA A 323 -7.07 11.62 10.21
C ALA A 323 -6.59 10.18 10.36
N VAL A 324 -6.37 9.77 11.61
CA VAL A 324 -6.10 8.39 12.02
C VAL A 324 -7.22 7.96 12.96
N ILE A 325 -7.88 6.86 12.64
CA ILE A 325 -8.99 6.30 13.41
C ILE A 325 -8.60 4.89 13.84
N SER A 326 -8.54 4.64 15.15
CA SER A 326 -8.26 3.32 15.71
C SER A 326 -9.42 2.88 16.58
N VAL A 327 -10.00 1.71 16.29
CA VAL A 327 -11.03 1.09 17.12
C VAL A 327 -10.51 -0.20 17.74
N LYS A 328 -10.75 -0.38 19.03
CA LYS A 328 -10.42 -1.59 19.80
C LYS A 328 -11.71 -2.30 20.19
N LEU A 329 -11.88 -3.53 19.71
CA LEU A 329 -13.10 -4.31 19.74
C LEU A 329 -12.81 -5.72 20.28
N ILE A 330 -13.77 -6.30 21.00
CA ILE A 330 -13.64 -7.66 21.54
C ILE A 330 -13.70 -8.70 20.41
N GLU A 331 -14.69 -8.59 19.52
CA GLU A 331 -14.91 -9.52 18.41
C GLU A 331 -15.11 -8.76 17.08
N PRO A 332 -14.03 -8.30 16.43
CA PRO A 332 -14.16 -7.67 15.13
C PRO A 332 -14.58 -8.67 14.04
N GLN A 333 -15.57 -8.27 13.23
CA GLN A 333 -16.01 -8.98 12.04
C GLN A 333 -15.57 -8.22 10.79
N PHE A 334 -14.88 -8.91 9.88
CA PHE A 334 -14.41 -8.40 8.60
C PHE A 334 -15.16 -9.05 7.44
N GLU A 335 -15.24 -8.38 6.29
CA GLU A 335 -15.89 -8.93 5.08
C GLU A 335 -15.14 -10.15 4.51
N ALA A 336 -13.82 -10.19 4.66
CA ALA A 336 -12.95 -11.24 4.15
C ALA A 336 -11.74 -11.49 5.06
N GLN A 337 -11.04 -12.60 4.83
CA GLN A 337 -9.83 -12.99 5.56
C GLN A 337 -8.70 -11.96 5.43
N THR A 338 -8.67 -11.17 4.36
CA THR A 338 -7.70 -10.09 4.16
C THR A 338 -7.86 -8.96 5.19
N LYS A 339 -8.96 -8.93 5.96
CA LYS A 339 -9.26 -7.94 7.01
C LYS A 339 -9.24 -6.48 6.54
N CYS A 340 -9.39 -6.25 5.23
CA CYS A 340 -9.35 -4.91 4.63
C CYS A 340 -10.55 -4.03 5.01
N ARG A 341 -11.71 -4.63 5.31
CA ARG A 341 -12.96 -3.90 5.59
C ARG A 341 -13.69 -4.41 6.82
N LEU A 342 -13.96 -3.51 7.77
CA LEU A 342 -14.71 -3.81 9.00
C LEU A 342 -16.23 -3.76 8.75
N ASN A 343 -16.94 -4.82 9.17
CA ASN A 343 -18.39 -4.98 8.97
C ASN A 343 -19.19 -5.10 10.30
N SER A 344 -18.60 -4.72 11.42
CA SER A 344 -19.24 -4.82 12.74
C SER A 344 -20.24 -3.68 12.98
N LEU A 345 -21.50 -3.85 12.57
CA LEU A 345 -22.51 -2.77 12.51
C LEU A 345 -22.66 -1.93 13.80
N ALA A 346 -22.53 -2.54 14.98
CA ALA A 346 -22.62 -1.83 16.27
C ALA A 346 -21.56 -0.72 16.41
N VAL A 347 -20.38 -0.91 15.81
CA VAL A 347 -19.24 0.01 15.89
C VAL A 347 -19.58 1.37 15.31
N LYS A 348 -20.43 1.42 14.27
CA LYS A 348 -20.82 2.69 13.63
C LYS A 348 -21.49 3.64 14.62
N ALA A 349 -22.48 3.15 15.38
CA ALA A 349 -23.21 3.97 16.34
C ALA A 349 -22.33 4.40 17.53
N VAL A 350 -21.43 3.52 17.97
CA VAL A 350 -20.46 3.81 19.05
C VAL A 350 -19.47 4.90 18.62
N VAL A 351 -18.87 4.77 17.44
CA VAL A 351 -17.96 5.78 16.87
C VAL A 351 -18.70 7.10 16.66
N GLU A 352 -19.91 7.06 16.09
CA GLU A 352 -20.68 8.27 15.83
C GLU A 352 -21.02 9.06 17.08
N SER A 353 -21.50 8.37 18.12
CA SER A 353 -21.90 9.01 19.37
C SER A 353 -20.71 9.56 20.16
N THR A 354 -19.65 8.75 20.29
CA THR A 354 -18.42 9.13 21.01
C THR A 354 -17.75 10.33 20.37
N LEU A 355 -17.55 10.30 19.05
CA LEU A 355 -16.89 11.39 18.34
C LEU A 355 -17.75 12.65 18.29
N SER A 356 -19.07 12.53 18.10
CA SER A 356 -19.95 13.73 18.08
C SER A 356 -19.85 14.50 19.40
N GLU A 357 -19.84 13.79 20.53
CA GLU A 357 -19.71 14.39 21.87
C GLU A 357 -18.33 15.04 22.06
N ARG A 358 -17.25 14.31 21.78
CA ARG A 358 -15.87 14.80 21.98
C ARG A 358 -15.50 15.94 21.04
N ILE A 359 -15.91 15.88 19.78
CA ILE A 359 -15.70 16.96 18.80
C ILE A 359 -16.45 18.21 19.24
N GLN A 360 -17.68 18.07 19.74
CA GLN A 360 -18.46 19.19 20.24
C GLN A 360 -17.79 19.84 21.46
N GLU A 361 -17.39 19.03 22.45
CA GLU A 361 -16.68 19.49 23.64
C GLU A 361 -15.42 20.28 23.27
N PHE A 362 -14.59 19.73 22.36
CA PHE A 362 -13.36 20.40 21.92
C PHE A 362 -13.62 21.76 21.25
N PHE A 363 -14.54 21.83 20.30
CA PHE A 363 -14.78 23.08 19.58
C PHE A 363 -15.50 24.14 20.42
N ASP A 364 -16.24 23.74 21.47
CA ASP A 364 -16.78 24.68 22.44
C ASP A 364 -15.64 25.42 23.20
N PHE A 365 -14.51 24.76 23.45
CA PHE A 365 -13.31 25.38 24.06
C PHE A 365 -12.34 26.01 23.04
N HIS A 366 -12.36 25.57 21.77
CA HIS A 366 -11.46 26.03 20.71
C HIS A 366 -12.21 26.67 19.50
N PRO A 367 -12.96 27.78 19.70
CA PRO A 367 -13.80 28.36 18.64
C PRO A 367 -12.99 28.96 17.47
N GLN A 368 -11.72 29.32 17.70
CA GLN A 368 -10.82 29.84 16.67
C GLN A 368 -10.51 28.78 15.61
N ILE A 369 -10.27 27.54 16.05
CA ILE A 369 -9.98 26.41 15.14
C ILE A 369 -11.24 26.07 14.35
N LEU A 370 -12.41 26.03 15.00
CA LEU A 370 -13.69 25.83 14.31
C LEU A 370 -13.89 26.85 13.18
N ALA A 371 -13.60 28.14 13.45
CA ALA A 371 -13.76 29.19 12.46
C ALA A 371 -12.85 28.98 11.23
N GLN A 372 -11.59 28.58 11.44
CA GLN A 372 -10.64 28.28 10.36
C GLN A 372 -11.09 27.09 9.53
N VAL A 373 -11.54 26.01 10.18
CA VAL A 373 -12.04 24.79 9.49
C VAL A 373 -13.28 25.10 8.66
N VAL A 374 -14.23 25.87 9.22
CA VAL A 374 -15.46 26.26 8.49
C VAL A 374 -15.14 27.19 7.33
N GLU A 375 -14.20 28.13 7.48
CA GLU A 375 -13.75 28.99 6.38
C GLU A 375 -13.11 28.17 5.26
N ASN A 376 -12.26 27.19 5.60
CA ASN A 376 -11.66 26.28 4.62
C ASN A 376 -12.74 25.49 3.87
N ALA A 377 -13.70 24.92 4.59
CA ALA A 377 -14.81 24.19 3.98
C ALA A 377 -15.69 25.07 3.07
N LEU A 378 -15.90 26.34 3.42
CA LEU A 378 -16.61 27.30 2.57
C LEU A 378 -15.82 27.66 1.30
N LYS A 379 -14.49 27.76 1.39
CA LYS A 379 -13.61 27.95 0.22
C LYS A 379 -13.72 26.74 -0.72
N SER A 380 -13.59 25.53 -0.18
CA SER A 380 -13.79 24.27 -0.91
C SER A 380 -15.15 24.22 -1.63
N MET A 381 -16.23 24.56 -0.92
CA MET A 381 -17.57 24.58 -1.50
C MET A 381 -17.68 25.54 -2.70
N ARG A 382 -17.09 26.74 -2.60
CA ARG A 382 -17.08 27.71 -3.70
C ARG A 382 -16.22 27.24 -4.87
N ALA A 383 -15.04 26.69 -4.59
CA ALA A 383 -14.14 26.15 -5.60
C ALA A 383 -14.82 25.02 -6.40
N ASP A 384 -15.59 24.15 -5.75
CA ASP A 384 -16.36 23.10 -6.44
C ASP A 384 -17.47 23.67 -7.33
N GLU A 385 -18.20 24.68 -6.86
CA GLU A 385 -19.20 25.36 -7.67
C GLU A 385 -18.58 26.02 -8.92
N GLU A 386 -17.40 26.61 -8.77
CA GLU A 386 -16.62 27.23 -9.84
C GLU A 386 -16.06 26.18 -10.81
N ALA A 387 -15.47 25.10 -10.30
CA ALA A 387 -15.00 23.97 -11.11
C ALA A 387 -16.14 23.33 -11.91
N ARG A 388 -17.34 23.19 -11.31
CA ARG A 388 -18.54 22.72 -12.02
C ARG A 388 -18.93 23.67 -13.14
N LYS A 389 -18.93 24.99 -12.90
CA LYS A 389 -19.22 26.00 -13.93
C LYS A 389 -18.15 26.00 -15.03
N ALA A 390 -16.87 25.87 -14.68
CA ALA A 390 -15.76 25.77 -15.64
C ALA A 390 -15.89 24.52 -16.51
N ARG A 391 -16.14 23.36 -15.90
CA ARG A 391 -16.42 22.09 -16.61
C ARG A 391 -17.62 22.23 -17.54
N GLU A 392 -18.72 22.83 -17.09
CA GLU A 392 -19.88 23.09 -17.94
C GLU A 392 -19.57 24.04 -19.09
N LYS A 393 -18.81 25.11 -18.84
CA LYS A 393 -18.39 26.08 -19.87
C LYS A 393 -17.50 25.43 -20.92
N VAL A 394 -16.54 24.60 -20.50
CA VAL A 394 -15.66 23.84 -21.39
C VAL A 394 -16.44 22.76 -22.14
N ARG A 395 -17.36 22.04 -21.48
CA ARG A 395 -18.24 21.05 -22.11
C ARG A 395 -19.17 21.70 -23.15
N ARG A 396 -19.74 22.87 -22.85
CA ARG A 396 -20.57 23.63 -23.81
C ARG A 396 -19.74 24.11 -25.00
N LYS A 397 -18.50 24.56 -24.80
CA LYS A 397 -17.57 24.88 -25.90
C LYS A 397 -17.26 23.65 -26.77
N SER A 398 -16.98 22.50 -26.14
CA SER A 398 -16.72 21.24 -26.86
C SER A 398 -17.94 20.72 -27.64
N VAL A 399 -19.15 20.84 -27.09
CA VAL A 399 -20.40 20.48 -27.80
C VAL A 399 -20.67 21.41 -28.99
N LEU A 400 -20.26 22.67 -28.90
CA LEU A 400 -20.36 23.65 -29.99
C LEU A 400 -19.27 23.48 -31.07
N GLU A 401 -18.11 22.90 -30.73
CA GLU A 401 -16.97 22.77 -31.66
C GLU A 401 -16.75 21.37 -32.24
N SER A 402 -17.14 20.27 -31.59
CA SER A 402 -17.20 18.97 -32.28
C SER A 402 -17.86 17.82 -31.52
N THR A 403 -18.57 17.01 -32.28
CA THR A 403 -18.83 15.58 -32.08
C THR A 403 -17.56 14.71 -32.17
N THR A 404 -16.35 15.29 -32.09
CA THR A 404 -15.08 14.58 -32.29
C THR A 404 -14.20 14.65 -31.05
N LEU A 405 -13.68 13.48 -30.69
CA LEU A 405 -12.63 13.28 -29.69
C LEU A 405 -11.49 14.30 -29.89
N PRO A 406 -10.72 14.64 -28.83
CA PRO A 406 -9.60 15.57 -28.93
C PRO A 406 -8.75 15.23 -30.16
N GLY A 407 -8.49 16.18 -31.07
CA GLY A 407 -7.79 15.90 -32.35
C GLY A 407 -6.38 15.28 -32.21
N LYS A 408 -5.89 15.14 -30.98
CA LYS A 408 -4.62 14.51 -30.57
C LYS A 408 -4.76 13.02 -30.23
N LEU A 409 -5.98 12.53 -30.03
CA LEU A 409 -6.27 11.12 -29.75
C LEU A 409 -6.41 10.38 -31.08
N ALA A 410 -5.50 9.46 -31.35
CA ALA A 410 -5.74 8.42 -32.34
C ALA A 410 -6.51 7.29 -31.66
N ASP A 411 -7.81 7.17 -31.91
CA ASP A 411 -8.64 6.17 -31.22
C ASP A 411 -8.47 4.75 -31.81
N CYS A 412 -8.95 3.74 -31.08
CA CYS A 412 -9.07 2.35 -31.54
C CYS A 412 -10.47 2.06 -32.12
N GLN A 413 -10.62 0.93 -32.81
CA GLN A 413 -11.90 0.52 -33.39
C GLN A 413 -12.81 -0.19 -32.39
N ASN A 414 -12.22 -0.94 -31.46
CA ASN A 414 -12.93 -1.60 -30.39
C ASN A 414 -13.49 -0.57 -29.41
N ARG A 415 -14.67 -0.86 -28.88
CA ARG A 415 -15.34 -0.05 -27.86
C ARG A 415 -15.46 -0.78 -26.53
N ASP A 416 -15.10 -2.05 -26.47
CA ASP A 416 -15.01 -2.79 -25.23
C ASP A 416 -13.81 -2.27 -24.42
N PRO A 417 -14.04 -1.67 -23.23
CA PRO A 417 -12.96 -1.17 -22.38
C PRO A 417 -11.98 -2.25 -21.96
N ALA A 418 -12.42 -3.50 -21.78
CA ALA A 418 -11.58 -4.59 -21.28
C ALA A 418 -10.49 -5.03 -22.26
N GLU A 419 -10.78 -4.96 -23.56
CA GLU A 419 -9.83 -5.29 -24.61
C GLU A 419 -9.05 -4.07 -25.12
N SER A 420 -9.54 -2.86 -24.84
CA SER A 420 -8.98 -1.62 -25.37
C SER A 420 -7.86 -1.05 -24.49
N GLU A 421 -6.81 -0.57 -25.14
CA GLU A 421 -5.62 -0.02 -24.50
C GLU A 421 -5.34 1.38 -25.02
N ILE A 422 -4.78 2.25 -24.18
CA ILE A 422 -4.33 3.59 -24.57
C ILE A 422 -2.88 3.81 -24.18
N PHE A 423 -2.07 4.28 -25.12
CA PHE A 423 -0.68 4.69 -24.86
C PHE A 423 -0.60 6.20 -24.70
N LEU A 424 -0.11 6.65 -23.56
CA LEU A 424 0.21 8.04 -23.27
C LEU A 424 1.68 8.27 -23.67
N VAL A 425 1.89 8.94 -24.80
CA VAL A 425 3.21 9.02 -25.44
C VAL A 425 3.79 10.43 -25.32
N GLU A 426 5.06 10.50 -24.95
CA GLU A 426 5.81 11.75 -24.89
C GLU A 426 6.06 12.33 -26.29
N GLY A 427 5.49 13.50 -26.57
CA GLY A 427 5.73 14.25 -27.79
C GLY A 427 5.10 13.66 -29.06
N ASP A 428 5.10 14.45 -30.14
CA ASP A 428 4.48 14.05 -31.41
C ASP A 428 5.31 13.08 -32.22
N SER A 429 6.64 13.12 -32.05
CA SER A 429 7.56 12.27 -32.82
C SER A 429 7.35 10.80 -32.47
N ALA A 430 7.44 10.47 -31.18
CA ALA A 430 7.19 9.11 -30.69
C ALA A 430 5.73 8.70 -30.90
N ALA A 431 4.76 9.61 -30.69
CA ALA A 431 3.35 9.33 -30.98
C ALA A 431 3.09 9.03 -32.47
N GLY A 432 3.83 9.66 -33.38
CA GLY A 432 3.80 9.37 -34.81
C GLY A 432 4.24 7.94 -35.13
N SER A 433 5.40 7.53 -34.60
CA SER A 433 5.91 6.15 -34.74
C SER A 433 4.96 5.13 -34.11
N ALA A 434 4.42 5.41 -32.92
CA ALA A 434 3.44 4.55 -32.25
C ALA A 434 2.13 4.43 -33.04
N LYS A 435 1.63 5.54 -33.60
CA LYS A 435 0.41 5.53 -34.44
C LYS A 435 0.56 4.70 -35.71
N MET A 436 1.77 4.65 -36.28
CA MET A 436 2.07 3.82 -37.45
C MET A 436 2.25 2.34 -37.08
N GLY A 437 2.85 2.04 -35.93
CA GLY A 437 3.18 0.66 -35.51
C GLY A 437 2.07 -0.08 -34.77
N ARG A 438 1.07 0.62 -34.21
CA ARG A 438 0.01 0.02 -33.37
C ARG A 438 -0.94 -0.92 -34.13
N ASP A 439 -1.59 -1.80 -33.38
CA ASP A 439 -2.81 -2.45 -33.84
C ASP A 439 -4.02 -1.53 -33.61
N ARG A 440 -4.57 -1.00 -34.70
CA ARG A 440 -5.70 -0.06 -34.68
C ARG A 440 -6.99 -0.68 -34.15
N ARG A 441 -7.08 -2.02 -34.06
CA ARG A 441 -8.28 -2.70 -33.54
C ARG A 441 -8.51 -2.35 -32.09
N PHE A 442 -7.47 -2.40 -31.26
CA PHE A 442 -7.62 -2.27 -29.80
C PHE A 442 -6.67 -1.25 -29.14
N GLN A 443 -5.70 -0.67 -29.86
CA GLN A 443 -4.74 0.28 -29.28
C GLN A 443 -5.02 1.73 -29.72
N ALA A 444 -5.27 2.61 -28.75
CA ALA A 444 -5.35 4.05 -28.87
C ALA A 444 -4.01 4.72 -28.54
N ILE A 445 -3.69 5.86 -29.17
CA ILE A 445 -2.48 6.64 -28.90
C ILE A 445 -2.87 8.07 -28.57
N LEU A 446 -2.38 8.59 -27.45
CA LEU A 446 -2.54 9.98 -27.04
C LEU A 446 -1.18 10.65 -26.93
N ALA A 447 -0.94 11.63 -27.80
CA ALA A 447 0.28 12.44 -27.77
C ALA A 447 0.19 13.50 -26.66
N LEU A 448 1.16 13.51 -25.75
CA LEU A 448 1.31 14.50 -24.70
C LEU A 448 2.13 15.67 -25.23
N ARG A 449 1.56 16.89 -25.21
CA ARG A 449 2.25 18.13 -25.56
C ARG A 449 2.23 19.12 -24.41
N GLY A 450 3.37 19.74 -24.16
CA GLY A 450 3.55 20.70 -23.07
C GLY A 450 3.96 20.03 -21.77
N LYS A 451 4.38 20.83 -20.79
CA LYS A 451 4.78 20.34 -19.48
C LYS A 451 3.53 19.89 -18.72
N ILE A 452 3.54 18.64 -18.26
CA ILE A 452 2.51 18.12 -17.36
C ILE A 452 2.64 18.89 -16.04
N LEU A 453 1.53 19.45 -15.57
CA LEU A 453 1.52 20.13 -14.28
C LEU A 453 1.60 19.10 -13.16
N ASN A 454 2.29 19.47 -12.10
CA ASN A 454 2.34 18.67 -10.90
C ASN A 454 0.97 18.73 -10.19
N ALA A 455 0.21 17.64 -10.30
CA ALA A 455 -1.13 17.53 -9.72
C ALA A 455 -1.14 17.62 -8.18
N GLU A 456 0.01 17.47 -7.51
CA GLU A 456 0.11 17.69 -6.06
C GLU A 456 -0.03 19.16 -5.66
N ARG A 457 0.40 20.08 -6.54
CA ARG A 457 0.51 21.52 -6.23
C ARG A 457 -0.60 22.37 -6.84
N VAL A 458 -1.50 21.74 -7.59
CA VAL A 458 -2.42 22.43 -8.50
C VAL A 458 -3.83 22.08 -8.09
N GLY A 459 -4.64 23.11 -7.83
CA GLY A 459 -6.06 22.93 -7.47
C GLY A 459 -6.92 22.43 -8.63
N SER A 460 -8.11 21.94 -8.31
CA SER A 460 -9.07 21.33 -9.23
C SER A 460 -9.41 22.23 -10.43
N GLU A 461 -9.52 23.54 -10.25
CA GLU A 461 -9.79 24.49 -11.35
C GLU A 461 -8.65 24.49 -12.39
N GLN A 462 -7.42 24.71 -11.93
CA GLN A 462 -6.23 24.80 -12.77
C GLN A 462 -5.94 23.49 -13.51
N LEU A 463 -6.33 22.36 -12.93
CA LEU A 463 -6.23 21.05 -13.56
C LEU A 463 -7.10 20.93 -14.81
N TYR A 464 -8.31 21.52 -14.80
CA TYR A 464 -9.19 21.56 -15.98
C TYR A 464 -8.81 22.65 -16.99
N GLU A 465 -8.14 23.72 -16.55
CA GLU A 465 -7.58 24.74 -17.45
C GLU A 465 -6.36 24.22 -18.22
N ASN A 466 -5.61 23.28 -17.64
CA ASN A 466 -4.47 22.67 -18.31
C ASN A 466 -4.92 21.78 -19.48
N GLN A 467 -4.55 22.17 -20.69
CA GLN A 467 -4.96 21.46 -21.90
C GLN A 467 -4.45 20.01 -21.96
N ALA A 468 -3.27 19.70 -21.42
CA ALA A 468 -2.70 18.34 -21.45
C ALA A 468 -3.49 17.40 -20.53
N LEU A 469 -3.68 17.79 -19.26
CA LEU A 469 -4.45 17.02 -18.28
C LEU A 469 -5.93 16.90 -18.70
N PHE A 470 -6.53 17.98 -19.18
CA PHE A 470 -7.88 17.95 -19.73
C PHE A 470 -8.02 16.96 -20.89
N THR A 471 -7.03 16.93 -21.79
CA THR A 471 -7.02 15.98 -22.92
C THR A 471 -6.98 14.53 -22.43
N ILE A 472 -6.21 14.23 -21.37
CA ILE A 472 -6.16 12.90 -20.75
C ILE A 472 -7.52 12.54 -20.13
N ILE A 473 -8.11 13.43 -19.34
CA ILE A 473 -9.43 13.24 -18.70
C ILE A 473 -10.50 12.96 -19.76
N ALA A 474 -10.53 13.77 -20.82
CA ALA A 474 -11.47 13.61 -21.93
C ALA A 474 -11.24 12.33 -22.73
N ALA A 475 -9.98 11.95 -22.98
CA ALA A 475 -9.64 10.75 -23.73
C ALA A 475 -10.07 9.47 -22.99
N LEU A 476 -9.78 9.41 -21.69
CA LEU A 476 -10.10 8.28 -20.82
C LEU A 476 -11.59 8.20 -20.46
N GLY A 477 -12.32 9.32 -20.57
CA GLY A 477 -13.72 9.40 -20.16
C GLY A 477 -13.89 9.57 -18.65
N LEU A 478 -12.87 10.12 -17.97
CA LEU A 478 -12.90 10.24 -16.51
C LEU A 478 -13.99 11.21 -16.06
N ARG A 479 -14.79 10.75 -15.09
CA ARG A 479 -15.79 11.57 -14.40
C ARG A 479 -15.11 12.50 -13.39
N SER A 480 -15.87 13.48 -12.87
CA SER A 480 -15.36 14.36 -11.80
C SER A 480 -14.88 13.53 -10.64
N ARG A 481 -13.84 13.99 -9.95
CA ARG A 481 -13.25 13.39 -8.73
C ARG A 481 -14.26 13.12 -7.60
N ARG A 482 -15.38 13.82 -7.60
CA ARG A 482 -16.43 13.69 -6.58
C ARG A 482 -17.58 12.76 -6.97
N GLU A 483 -17.61 12.28 -8.21
CA GLU A 483 -18.58 11.28 -8.64
C GLU A 483 -18.16 9.88 -8.16
N ALA A 484 -19.12 8.97 -7.95
CA ALA A 484 -18.78 7.59 -7.58
C ALA A 484 -17.94 6.92 -8.67
N TRP A 485 -16.93 6.15 -8.26
CA TRP A 485 -16.12 5.37 -9.18
C TRP A 485 -16.97 4.30 -9.88
N ASP A 486 -16.85 4.24 -11.20
CA ASP A 486 -17.53 3.27 -12.05
C ASP A 486 -16.55 2.81 -13.13
N PRO A 487 -15.99 1.59 -13.05
CA PRO A 487 -15.10 1.04 -14.06
C PRO A 487 -15.70 1.08 -15.47
N ALA A 488 -17.02 0.91 -15.61
CA ALA A 488 -17.70 0.92 -16.91
C ALA A 488 -17.71 2.32 -17.57
N SER A 489 -17.41 3.37 -16.80
CA SER A 489 -17.26 4.73 -17.34
C SER A 489 -15.91 4.96 -18.02
N LEU A 490 -14.92 4.11 -17.75
CA LEU A 490 -13.59 4.21 -18.34
C LEU A 490 -13.60 3.63 -19.76
N ARG A 491 -12.94 4.32 -20.69
CA ARG A 491 -12.89 3.87 -22.10
C ARG A 491 -11.84 2.79 -22.39
N TYR A 492 -10.83 2.66 -21.53
CA TYR A 492 -9.69 1.76 -21.72
C TYR A 492 -9.27 1.18 -20.36
N HIS A 493 -9.32 -0.15 -20.19
CA HIS A 493 -8.86 -0.82 -18.96
C HIS A 493 -7.34 -1.00 -18.91
N ARG A 494 -6.62 -0.64 -19.98
CA ARG A 494 -5.15 -0.60 -19.97
C ARG A 494 -4.64 0.75 -20.39
N ILE A 495 -4.07 1.48 -19.45
CA ILE A 495 -3.45 2.78 -19.62
C ILE A 495 -1.94 2.59 -19.53
N VAL A 496 -1.24 2.70 -20.66
CA VAL A 496 0.19 2.47 -20.75
C VAL A 496 0.91 3.80 -20.90
N ILE A 497 1.75 4.15 -19.92
CA ILE A 497 2.65 5.30 -19.99
C ILE A 497 3.88 4.89 -20.79
N LEU A 498 4.12 5.57 -21.91
CA LEU A 498 5.22 5.31 -22.84
C LEU A 498 6.06 6.59 -22.99
N THR A 499 7.10 6.69 -22.18
CA THR A 499 8.05 7.81 -22.16
C THR A 499 9.45 7.36 -22.58
N ASP A 500 10.31 8.30 -22.90
CA ASP A 500 11.71 8.01 -23.21
C ASP A 500 12.45 7.48 -21.96
N ALA A 501 13.49 6.68 -22.20
CA ALA A 501 14.30 6.06 -21.14
C ALA A 501 15.43 7.01 -20.67
N ASP A 502 15.08 8.26 -20.42
CA ASP A 502 15.96 9.33 -19.96
C ASP A 502 15.39 10.03 -18.71
N VAL A 503 16.07 11.09 -18.26
CA VAL A 503 15.70 11.84 -17.04
C VAL A 503 14.36 12.56 -17.22
N ASP A 504 14.10 13.11 -18.41
CA ASP A 504 12.87 13.84 -18.72
C ASP A 504 11.66 12.90 -18.82
N GLY A 505 11.80 11.75 -19.48
CA GLY A 505 10.77 10.72 -19.56
C GLY A 505 10.47 10.10 -18.20
N SER A 506 11.49 9.91 -17.35
CA SER A 506 11.30 9.50 -15.95
C SER A 506 10.49 10.55 -15.18
N HIS A 507 10.81 11.83 -15.34
CA HIS A 507 10.07 12.92 -14.71
C HIS A 507 8.61 13.00 -15.17
N ILE A 508 8.35 12.82 -16.46
CA ILE A 508 6.97 12.77 -17.02
C ILE A 508 6.21 11.58 -16.46
N SER A 509 6.84 10.41 -16.36
CA SER A 509 6.25 9.22 -15.75
C SER A 509 5.83 9.51 -14.31
N VAL A 510 6.70 10.11 -13.49
CA VAL A 510 6.35 10.48 -12.10
C VAL A 510 5.19 11.48 -12.04
N LEU A 511 5.15 12.48 -12.93
CA LEU A 511 4.05 13.45 -12.99
C LEU A 511 2.71 12.79 -13.36
N LEU A 512 2.71 11.84 -14.30
CA LEU A 512 1.51 11.08 -14.69
C LEU A 512 1.05 10.14 -13.58
N LEU A 513 1.98 9.44 -12.92
CA LEU A 513 1.65 8.59 -11.77
C LEU A 513 1.07 9.42 -10.62
N THR A 514 1.66 10.59 -10.35
CA THR A 514 1.13 11.56 -9.37
C THR A 514 -0.27 12.01 -9.78
N PHE A 515 -0.49 12.31 -11.06
CA PHE A 515 -1.82 12.68 -11.57
C PHE A 515 -2.84 11.56 -11.35
N PHE A 516 -2.53 10.29 -11.69
CA PHE A 516 -3.46 9.19 -11.47
C PHE A 516 -3.72 8.96 -9.98
N TYR A 517 -2.66 8.94 -9.16
CA TYR A 517 -2.76 8.76 -7.72
C TYR A 517 -3.59 9.86 -7.05
N ARG A 518 -3.43 11.12 -7.46
CA ARG A 518 -4.22 12.23 -6.94
C ARG A 518 -5.62 12.26 -7.52
N TYR A 519 -5.76 12.19 -8.83
CA TYR A 519 -7.07 12.35 -9.47
C TYR A 519 -8.02 11.20 -9.12
N ARG A 520 -7.56 9.95 -9.29
CA ARG A 520 -8.33 8.72 -9.10
C ARG A 520 -7.42 7.52 -8.77
N PRO A 521 -7.07 7.30 -7.49
CA PRO A 521 -6.27 6.14 -7.09
C PRO A 521 -6.96 4.81 -7.43
N GLU A 522 -8.29 4.79 -7.53
CA GLU A 522 -9.08 3.60 -7.84
C GLU A 522 -8.73 2.98 -9.21
N ILE A 523 -8.16 3.77 -10.14
CA ILE A 523 -7.68 3.28 -11.44
C ILE A 523 -6.41 2.44 -11.26
N ILE A 524 -5.54 2.83 -10.32
CA ILE A 524 -4.32 2.10 -9.98
C ILE A 524 -4.68 0.84 -9.19
N ASP A 525 -5.60 0.94 -8.24
CA ASP A 525 -6.08 -0.21 -7.45
C ASP A 525 -6.77 -1.27 -8.33
N ALA A 526 -7.51 -0.84 -9.36
CA ALA A 526 -8.07 -1.74 -10.37
C ALA A 526 -6.99 -2.39 -11.28
N GLY A 527 -5.73 -1.96 -11.16
CA GLY A 527 -4.60 -2.49 -11.90
C GLY A 527 -4.55 -2.02 -13.36
N TYR A 528 -5.15 -0.88 -13.71
CA TYR A 528 -5.26 -0.43 -15.10
C TYR A 528 -4.07 0.39 -15.59
N VAL A 529 -3.16 0.83 -14.71
CA VAL A 529 -2.01 1.68 -15.07
C VAL A 529 -0.74 0.84 -15.22
N TYR A 530 -0.04 1.04 -16.34
CA TYR A 530 1.17 0.33 -16.71
C TYR A 530 2.27 1.28 -17.18
N LEU A 531 3.53 0.94 -16.92
CA LEU A 531 4.70 1.57 -17.52
C LEU A 531 5.25 0.66 -18.62
N ALA A 532 5.44 1.21 -19.82
CA ALA A 532 6.13 0.51 -20.89
C ALA A 532 7.64 0.45 -20.64
N MET A 533 8.26 -0.68 -20.98
CA MET A 533 9.70 -0.89 -20.85
C MET A 533 10.34 -1.06 -22.25
N PRO A 534 10.55 0.04 -23.00
CA PRO A 534 11.24 -0.03 -24.28
C PRO A 534 12.69 -0.53 -24.11
N PRO A 535 13.27 -1.18 -25.13
CA PRO A 535 14.63 -1.68 -25.06
C PRO A 535 15.64 -0.53 -25.11
N LEU A 536 16.73 -0.65 -24.34
CA LEU A 536 17.85 0.30 -24.36
C LEU A 536 18.83 0.01 -25.49
N TYR A 537 18.99 -1.28 -25.83
CA TYR A 537 19.98 -1.74 -26.80
C TYR A 537 19.36 -2.64 -27.87
N LYS A 538 19.90 -2.53 -29.07
CA LYS A 538 19.70 -3.44 -30.19
C LYS A 538 21.05 -4.03 -30.59
N LEU A 539 21.13 -5.34 -30.55
CA LEU A 539 22.30 -6.10 -30.98
C LEU A 539 21.97 -6.81 -32.30
N SER A 540 22.74 -6.55 -33.34
CA SER A 540 22.63 -7.25 -34.63
C SER A 540 23.85 -8.13 -34.82
N ILE A 541 23.66 -9.45 -34.85
CA ILE A 541 24.75 -10.43 -34.97
C ILE A 541 24.76 -11.00 -36.39
N GLY A 542 25.89 -10.91 -37.09
CA GLY A 542 26.04 -11.35 -38.48
C GLY A 542 25.96 -10.20 -39.50
N SER A 543 25.88 -10.53 -40.80
CA SER A 543 25.92 -9.55 -41.90
C SER A 543 24.80 -9.82 -42.92
N GLY A 544 24.11 -8.76 -43.38
CA GLY A 544 23.09 -8.85 -44.43
C GLY A 544 21.72 -9.33 -43.94
N LYS A 545 20.94 -9.99 -44.82
CA LYS A 545 19.55 -10.42 -44.56
C LYS A 545 19.41 -11.55 -43.51
N ASN A 546 20.50 -12.20 -43.12
CA ASN A 546 20.53 -13.27 -42.12
C ASN A 546 21.01 -12.78 -40.74
N ALA A 547 21.11 -11.47 -40.52
CA ALA A 547 21.49 -10.92 -39.22
C ALA A 547 20.40 -11.19 -38.19
N SER A 548 20.74 -11.84 -37.08
CA SER A 548 19.82 -12.01 -35.96
C SER A 548 19.83 -10.73 -35.13
N VAL A 549 18.65 -10.11 -35.00
CA VAL A 549 18.45 -8.90 -34.19
C VAL A 549 17.86 -9.29 -32.84
N GLN A 550 18.50 -8.83 -31.77
CA GLN A 550 18.02 -9.01 -30.40
C GLN A 550 17.97 -7.66 -29.68
N TYR A 551 17.04 -7.53 -28.74
CA TYR A 551 16.82 -6.31 -27.99
C TYR A 551 17.04 -6.56 -26.49
N PHE A 552 17.68 -5.61 -25.81
CA PHE A 552 18.01 -5.72 -24.39
C PHE A 552 17.53 -4.48 -23.63
N GLN A 553 16.96 -4.72 -22.44
CA GLN A 553 16.41 -3.69 -21.55
C GLN A 553 17.40 -3.24 -20.45
N SER A 554 18.53 -3.93 -20.27
CA SER A 554 19.53 -3.59 -19.26
C SER A 554 20.96 -3.92 -19.70
N ASP A 555 21.92 -3.21 -19.13
CA ASP A 555 23.35 -3.46 -19.33
C ASP A 555 23.73 -4.89 -18.92
N PHE A 556 23.19 -5.36 -17.80
CA PHE A 556 23.45 -6.72 -17.32
C PHE A 556 22.99 -7.79 -18.31
N ALA A 557 21.79 -7.65 -18.87
CA ALA A 557 21.26 -8.59 -19.87
C ALA A 557 22.10 -8.57 -21.15
N LEU A 558 22.52 -7.38 -21.59
CA LEU A 558 23.42 -7.22 -22.74
C LEU A 558 24.77 -7.89 -22.49
N GLN A 559 25.44 -7.61 -21.37
CA GLN A 559 26.75 -8.15 -21.05
C GLN A 559 26.73 -9.67 -20.89
N THR A 560 25.68 -10.21 -20.26
CA THR A 560 25.48 -11.65 -20.13
C THR A 560 25.38 -12.31 -21.50
N HIS A 561 24.62 -11.70 -22.43
CA HIS A 561 24.50 -12.23 -23.78
C HIS A 561 25.81 -12.10 -24.57
N LEU A 562 26.50 -10.96 -24.48
CA LEU A 562 27.80 -10.75 -25.12
C LEU A 562 28.84 -11.79 -24.68
N ALA A 563 28.82 -12.21 -23.41
CA ALA A 563 29.69 -13.26 -22.88
C ALA A 563 29.40 -14.66 -23.47
N THR A 564 28.22 -14.89 -24.04
CA THR A 564 27.86 -16.16 -24.71
C THR A 564 28.23 -16.18 -26.20
N LEU A 565 28.64 -15.05 -26.77
CA LEU A 565 29.04 -14.98 -28.17
C LEU A 565 30.36 -15.69 -28.41
N ARG A 566 30.53 -16.27 -29.60
CA ARG A 566 31.79 -16.91 -29.98
C ARG A 566 32.88 -15.86 -30.17
N GLU A 567 34.10 -16.19 -29.77
CA GLU A 567 35.28 -15.32 -29.93
C GLU A 567 35.45 -14.91 -31.41
N GLY A 568 35.48 -13.60 -31.69
CA GLY A 568 35.60 -13.04 -33.04
C GLY A 568 34.29 -12.89 -33.83
N GLN A 569 33.12 -13.18 -33.25
CA GLN A 569 31.82 -12.97 -33.89
C GLN A 569 31.52 -11.47 -34.07
N LYS A 570 31.33 -11.02 -35.32
CA LYS A 570 31.00 -9.62 -35.62
C LYS A 570 29.56 -9.30 -35.21
N TYR A 571 29.40 -8.26 -34.42
CA TYR A 571 28.11 -7.70 -34.02
C TYR A 571 28.10 -6.18 -34.18
N GLU A 572 26.92 -5.63 -34.37
CA GLU A 572 26.64 -4.19 -34.36
C GLU A 572 25.73 -3.88 -33.17
N LEU A 573 26.18 -2.98 -32.30
CA LEU A 573 25.42 -2.53 -31.13
C LEU A 573 24.89 -1.11 -31.37
N GLN A 574 23.58 -0.96 -31.31
CA GLN A 574 22.89 0.32 -31.36
C GLN A 574 22.24 0.57 -29.99
N ARG A 575 22.49 1.74 -29.41
CA ARG A 575 21.79 2.23 -28.21
C ARG A 575 20.69 3.19 -28.65
N PHE A 576 19.48 3.00 -28.16
CA PHE A 576 18.38 3.94 -28.38
C PHE A 576 18.50 5.10 -27.39
N LYS A 577 18.41 6.34 -27.88
CA LYS A 577 18.38 7.52 -26.99
C LYS A 577 16.97 8.01 -26.70
N GLY A 578 16.04 7.76 -27.60
CA GLY A 578 14.62 8.09 -27.42
C GLY A 578 13.73 7.27 -28.34
N LEU A 579 12.45 7.19 -28.03
CA LEU A 579 11.44 6.42 -28.75
C LEU A 579 11.26 6.91 -30.20
N GLY A 580 11.54 8.19 -30.45
CA GLY A 580 11.48 8.79 -31.79
C GLY A 580 12.50 8.24 -32.78
N GLU A 581 13.58 7.60 -32.31
CA GLU A 581 14.60 6.97 -33.16
C GLU A 581 14.19 5.57 -33.64
N MET A 582 13.17 4.97 -33.00
CA MET A 582 12.69 3.64 -33.32
C MET A 582 11.74 3.67 -34.53
N GLN A 583 11.96 2.76 -35.47
CA GLN A 583 11.01 2.55 -36.56
C GLN A 583 9.73 1.89 -36.04
N ALA A 584 8.60 2.15 -36.69
CA ALA A 584 7.29 1.64 -36.28
C ALA A 584 7.26 0.11 -36.05
N GLU A 585 7.93 -0.66 -36.91
CA GLU A 585 8.01 -2.12 -36.78
C GLU A 585 8.87 -2.56 -35.58
N GLN A 586 9.93 -1.82 -35.26
CA GLN A 586 10.76 -2.08 -34.08
C GLN A 586 9.96 -1.79 -32.80
N LEU A 587 9.24 -0.67 -32.77
CA LEU A 587 8.40 -0.29 -31.65
C LEU A 587 7.27 -1.30 -31.42
N TRP A 588 6.65 -1.80 -32.50
CA TRP A 588 5.66 -2.89 -32.43
C TRP A 588 6.25 -4.14 -31.79
N ASN A 589 7.34 -4.67 -32.35
CA ASN A 589 7.91 -5.95 -31.93
C ASN A 589 8.48 -5.95 -30.51
N THR A 590 8.80 -4.77 -29.97
CA THR A 590 9.46 -4.66 -28.66
C THR A 590 8.52 -4.16 -27.56
N THR A 591 7.65 -3.20 -27.86
CA THR A 591 6.97 -2.40 -26.82
C THR A 591 5.45 -2.41 -26.96
N LEU A 592 4.91 -2.42 -28.19
CA LEU A 592 3.45 -2.35 -28.39
C LEU A 592 2.77 -3.74 -28.47
N ASN A 593 3.45 -4.75 -29.02
CA ASN A 593 2.87 -6.07 -29.26
C ASN A 593 2.61 -6.84 -27.94
N PRO A 594 1.37 -7.20 -27.62
CA PRO A 594 1.05 -7.95 -26.40
C PRO A 594 1.80 -9.28 -26.23
N ALA A 595 2.22 -9.93 -27.33
CA ALA A 595 2.90 -11.22 -27.28
C ALA A 595 4.38 -11.13 -26.89
N THR A 596 5.02 -9.97 -27.08
CA THR A 596 6.47 -9.80 -26.89
C THR A 596 6.85 -8.69 -25.92
N ARG A 597 5.93 -7.75 -25.63
CA ARG A 597 6.20 -6.62 -24.76
C ARG A 597 6.34 -7.02 -23.29
N THR A 598 7.04 -6.18 -22.55
CA THR A 598 7.08 -6.22 -21.09
C THR A 598 6.49 -4.91 -20.56
N LEU A 599 5.49 -5.02 -19.69
CA LEU A 599 4.88 -3.89 -19.01
C LEU A 599 5.08 -4.06 -17.50
N LYS A 600 5.36 -2.96 -16.79
CA LYS A 600 5.31 -2.93 -15.33
C LYS A 600 3.93 -2.44 -14.93
N GLN A 601 3.16 -3.28 -14.26
CA GLN A 601 1.89 -2.86 -13.67
C GLN A 601 2.17 -2.04 -12.41
N VAL A 602 1.47 -0.92 -12.25
CA VAL A 602 1.59 -0.07 -11.06
C VAL A 602 0.55 -0.53 -10.05
N THR A 603 0.97 -0.76 -8.81
CA THR A 603 0.12 -1.11 -7.67
C THR A 603 0.35 -0.14 -6.53
N ILE A 604 -0.65 0.00 -5.66
CA ILE A 604 -0.53 0.73 -4.38
C ILE A 604 -0.59 -0.32 -3.28
N ASP A 605 0.58 -0.72 -2.79
CA ASP A 605 0.66 -1.74 -1.74
C ASP A 605 0.30 -1.13 -0.37
N ASP A 606 0.80 0.07 -0.10
CA ASP A 606 0.44 0.86 1.08
C ASP A 606 0.08 2.31 0.69
N ALA A 607 -1.22 2.62 0.75
CA ALA A 607 -1.72 3.96 0.45
C ALA A 607 -1.20 5.07 1.38
N ALA A 608 -0.84 4.76 2.65
CA ALA A 608 -0.33 5.74 3.60
C ALA A 608 1.11 6.11 3.27
N GLU A 609 1.93 5.09 2.99
CA GLU A 609 3.30 5.30 2.57
C GLU A 609 3.36 5.97 1.20
N ALA A 610 2.53 5.53 0.25
CA ALA A 610 2.39 6.18 -1.05
C ALA A 610 2.00 7.66 -0.90
N GLU A 611 1.04 7.98 -0.02
CA GLU A 611 0.62 9.36 0.26
C GLU A 611 1.80 10.19 0.75
N GLN A 612 2.55 9.65 1.71
CA GLN A 612 3.68 10.33 2.30
C GLN A 612 4.80 10.56 1.28
N ILE A 613 5.13 9.54 0.49
CA ILE A 613 6.18 9.61 -0.53
C ILE A 613 5.78 10.62 -1.61
N VAL A 614 4.55 10.54 -2.12
CA VAL A 614 4.05 11.47 -3.14
C VAL A 614 4.06 12.89 -2.60
N SER A 615 3.57 13.12 -1.38
CA SER A 615 3.53 14.46 -0.80
C SER A 615 4.94 15.01 -0.52
N MET A 616 5.88 14.20 -0.06
CA MET A 616 7.27 14.61 0.14
C MET A 616 7.99 14.93 -1.18
N LEU A 617 7.88 14.04 -2.17
CA LEU A 617 8.58 14.17 -3.45
C LEU A 617 7.95 15.21 -4.38
N MET A 618 6.63 15.40 -4.31
CA MET A 618 5.89 16.26 -5.23
C MET A 618 5.32 17.52 -4.56
N GLY A 619 5.26 17.61 -3.23
CA GLY A 619 4.69 18.75 -2.49
C GLY A 619 5.54 20.03 -2.55
N ASP A 620 5.24 21.02 -1.71
CA ASP A 620 5.92 22.31 -1.76
C ASP A 620 7.12 22.44 -0.81
N VAL A 621 7.20 21.59 0.23
CA VAL A 621 8.25 21.66 1.24
C VAL A 621 9.55 21.02 0.72
N VAL A 622 10.60 21.82 0.61
CA VAL A 622 11.88 21.41 -0.02
C VAL A 622 12.76 20.56 0.91
N ALA A 623 12.78 20.86 2.22
CA ALA A 623 13.72 20.23 3.15
C ALA A 623 13.57 18.70 3.25
N PRO A 624 12.36 18.12 3.47
CA PRO A 624 12.19 16.68 3.53
C PRO A 624 12.61 15.97 2.25
N ARG A 625 12.33 16.58 1.08
CA ARG A 625 12.74 16.06 -0.22
C ARG A 625 14.26 16.00 -0.35
N ARG A 626 14.96 17.06 0.08
CA ARG A 626 16.43 17.11 0.01
C ARG A 626 17.06 16.01 0.86
N ASP A 627 16.54 15.81 2.07
CA ASP A 627 17.04 14.79 2.98
C ASP A 627 16.79 13.39 2.41
N TRP A 628 15.60 13.16 1.84
CA TRP A 628 15.29 11.91 1.15
C TRP A 628 16.22 11.65 -0.03
N ILE A 629 16.47 12.63 -0.90
CA ILE A 629 17.41 12.49 -2.03
C ILE A 629 18.81 12.17 -1.51
N THR A 630 19.25 12.81 -0.43
CA THR A 630 20.59 12.59 0.14
C THR A 630 20.74 11.17 0.68
N GLN A 631 19.74 10.65 1.38
CA GLN A 631 19.73 9.28 1.93
C GLN A 631 19.65 8.23 0.82
N ASN A 632 18.90 8.51 -0.25
CA ASN A 632 18.62 7.57 -1.34
C ASN A 632 19.51 7.76 -2.57
N ALA A 633 20.50 8.66 -2.52
CA ALA A 633 21.40 8.94 -3.65
C ALA A 633 22.15 7.69 -4.14
N HIS A 634 22.39 6.72 -3.25
CA HIS A 634 23.04 5.45 -3.57
C HIS A 634 22.20 4.53 -4.48
N LEU A 635 20.88 4.77 -4.58
CA LEU A 635 19.98 4.02 -5.46
C LEU A 635 20.12 4.44 -6.94
N VAL A 636 20.79 5.57 -7.21
CA VAL A 636 20.96 6.10 -8.56
C VAL A 636 22.32 5.65 -9.10
N ASP A 637 22.30 4.98 -10.26
CA ASP A 637 23.53 4.75 -11.02
C ASP A 637 23.97 6.07 -11.66
N TRP A 638 25.07 6.64 -11.19
CA TRP A 638 25.64 7.90 -11.69
C TRP A 638 25.88 7.88 -13.21
N ARG A 639 26.05 6.70 -13.81
CA ARG A 639 26.21 6.53 -15.27
C ARG A 639 24.92 6.81 -16.05
N MET A 640 23.77 6.82 -15.40
CA MET A 640 22.48 7.21 -15.99
C MET A 640 22.19 8.71 -15.86
N VAL A 641 22.90 9.44 -14.98
CA VAL A 641 22.66 10.86 -14.71
C VAL A 641 23.44 11.78 -15.66
N ASP A 642 24.64 11.37 -16.08
CA ASP A 642 25.55 12.16 -16.94
C ASP A 642 25.35 11.93 -18.46
N ALA A 643 24.11 11.74 -18.92
CA ALA A 643 23.81 11.57 -20.35
C ALA A 643 23.37 12.87 -21.06
N HIS A 644 23.96 14.01 -20.69
CA HIS A 644 23.84 15.27 -21.44
C HIS A 644 25.17 15.74 -22.01
#